data_AF-A0A9X2JZ07-F1
#
_entry.id   AF-A0A9X2JZ07-F1
#
_cell.length_a   1.000
_cell.length_b   1.000
_cell.length_c   1.000
_cell.angle_alpha   90.00
_cell.angle_beta   90.00
_cell.angle_gamma   90.00
#
_symmetry.space_group_name_H-M   'P 1'
#
loop_
_entity.id
_entity.type
_entity.pdbx_description
1 polymer ?
#
loop_
_entity_poly.entity_id
_entity_poly.type
_entity_poly.pdbx_seq_one_letter_code
_entity_poly.pdbx_strand_id
1 'polypeptide(L)'
;MHTFEGERAGQDVADGAMPGWPDAVRDCLAPLKVSEVYDAVVDHVLQAAGPEVLDLLRDRPRGAQVVAEPGGYHPPDLAEAVAAAHPGWTRRSADAARRTVYRSAPADVLARLGQVTHAASGRAADGGEPSWLLVLTDDVVRLSRSTDAPGASDVRQRWTADLVEEVAVAGGVPAGSAARFTLSALLYVEPGRSMRGRDVLLDGDAGAAFLARHADVLADVVTGLPFFARRDAAVRCAHSPQAHVDLLGRLAVDVDGGVRAQALTALSGLDGARQVEVLRPHLRTAPADRLPDAVARLTDLDGGVEAVEETLTGTGVDAEAPDPDRERLLRRAVVRVRELRPAGGVVGPTTAAVAVPPVAPPSDPDLARELDALVALPPGSGRDADRAWQAAGDRLSALPDVRALRDARRAAGASDADRWTAELLVTRIGHGGRKIGALLTPADAERWWPLFAERLDLADEYLDGPDGKRHPDEDAVDATAMILMVLERFPAAPEPLVPRLTALALGASRHRLAARRVLRDHPVALTAARAAWAGEDATARSSAAEWLAGLGEPGVAAPAPGWEFGGDALPAAIRQLPADALGVLDRFREQALDEGVPADDVDRWLGLARPALRTAPGGDGPVVGRLGTPLLLPPDAPTPAAGYGPVRSGDQQLVVTLDLATLPPGATDLPLPPDGHLLLFANVELEDELVAGGAVHVPAGTPVEERVVAPDYEPYGYASPAALDEALRRSGDLRLVPAVSLPTCSLDPEADDEHPFAETLQEIWSDLTEDGGEWQVGGHADDFDGYGDPARRSADHGSGEHDTRPEDWVLLAQWYGVPMGLLYWTITRQDLRERRFDRVVVQMYANP
;
A
#
# COMPACT_ATOMS: atom_id res chain seq x y z
N MET A 1 -18.83 18.00 47.66
CA MET A 1 -19.62 17.69 48.87
C MET A 1 -21.01 18.30 48.70
N HIS A 2 -21.90 17.60 47.99
CA HIS A 2 -23.34 17.89 47.98
C HIS A 2 -24.07 16.56 47.87
N THR A 3 -24.68 16.17 48.97
CA THR A 3 -25.55 15.03 49.19
C THR A 3 -26.93 15.29 48.57
N PHE A 4 -27.44 14.34 47.80
CA PHE A 4 -28.86 14.17 47.55
C PHE A 4 -29.21 12.70 47.81
N GLU A 5 -29.88 12.46 48.93
CA GLU A 5 -30.65 11.24 49.18
C GLU A 5 -32.09 11.47 48.72
N GLY A 6 -32.70 10.43 48.14
CA GLY A 6 -34.16 10.26 48.11
C GLY A 6 -34.75 10.04 46.74
N GLU A 7 -34.78 8.77 46.28
CA GLU A 7 -36.03 8.07 45.92
C GLU A 7 -35.71 6.65 45.42
N ARG A 8 -35.76 5.68 46.36
CA ARG A 8 -35.88 4.26 46.04
C ARG A 8 -37.35 3.96 45.76
N ALA A 9 -37.72 3.96 44.49
CA ALA A 9 -38.92 3.28 44.03
C ALA A 9 -38.55 1.81 43.74
N GLY A 10 -39.14 0.91 44.52
CA GLY A 10 -38.94 -0.52 44.38
C GLY A 10 -39.45 -1.02 43.04
N GLN A 11 -38.53 -1.62 42.29
CA GLN A 11 -38.85 -2.69 41.37
C GLN A 11 -37.98 -3.86 41.83
N ASP A 12 -38.59 -4.80 42.56
CA ASP A 12 -38.04 -6.11 42.86
C ASP A 12 -37.75 -6.82 41.53
N VAL A 13 -36.57 -6.58 40.98
CA VAL A 13 -35.93 -7.52 40.07
C VAL A 13 -35.39 -8.61 40.99
N ALA A 14 -36.02 -9.78 40.93
CA ALA A 14 -35.59 -10.96 41.64
C ALA A 14 -34.07 -11.10 41.50
N ASP A 15 -33.40 -11.13 42.65
CA ASP A 15 -31.97 -11.34 42.83
C ASP A 15 -31.63 -12.77 42.40
N GLY A 16 -31.59 -12.98 41.07
CA GLY A 16 -31.05 -14.18 40.46
C GLY A 16 -29.55 -14.11 40.59
N ALA A 17 -29.01 -14.73 41.65
CA ALA A 17 -27.57 -14.88 41.84
C ALA A 17 -26.93 -15.32 40.51
N MET A 18 -26.09 -14.46 39.94
CA MET A 18 -25.30 -14.80 38.76
C MET A 18 -24.59 -16.13 39.05
N PRO A 19 -24.71 -17.16 38.19
CA PRO A 19 -24.13 -18.46 38.46
C PRO A 19 -22.62 -18.31 38.71
N GLY A 20 -22.14 -18.93 39.78
CA GLY A 20 -20.70 -18.97 40.06
C GLY A 20 -19.97 -19.69 38.94
N TRP A 21 -18.67 -19.45 38.80
CA TRP A 21 -17.87 -20.12 37.76
C TRP A 21 -17.98 -21.66 37.72
N PRO A 22 -18.26 -22.41 38.82
CA PRO A 22 -18.44 -23.87 38.72
C PRO A 22 -19.68 -24.28 37.92
N ASP A 23 -20.78 -23.54 38.04
CA ASP A 23 -21.99 -23.79 37.26
C ASP A 23 -21.79 -23.35 35.81
N ALA A 24 -21.08 -22.24 35.59
CA ALA A 24 -20.70 -21.81 34.26
C ALA A 24 -19.81 -22.84 33.53
N VAL A 25 -18.94 -23.57 34.23
CA VAL A 25 -18.18 -24.69 33.63
C VAL A 25 -19.11 -25.81 33.15
N ARG A 26 -20.11 -26.17 33.96
CA ARG A 26 -21.11 -27.19 33.58
C ARG A 26 -21.90 -26.76 32.35
N ASP A 27 -22.27 -25.48 32.28
CA ASP A 27 -22.98 -24.91 31.13
C ASP A 27 -22.10 -24.85 29.87
N CYS A 28 -20.79 -24.56 30.01
CA CYS A 28 -19.82 -24.59 28.91
C CYS A 28 -19.68 -26.00 28.31
N LEU A 29 -19.71 -27.02 29.15
CA LEU A 29 -19.52 -28.43 28.77
C LEU A 29 -20.83 -29.15 28.47
N ALA A 30 -21.99 -28.50 28.66
CA ALA A 30 -23.31 -29.06 28.43
C ALA A 30 -23.52 -29.73 27.05
N PRO A 31 -22.87 -29.29 25.95
CA PRO A 31 -22.98 -30.01 24.69
C PRO A 31 -22.50 -31.47 24.74
N LEU A 32 -21.63 -31.84 25.69
CA LEU A 32 -21.21 -33.23 25.88
C LEU A 32 -22.28 -34.10 26.55
N LYS A 33 -23.40 -33.57 27.06
CA LYS A 33 -24.49 -34.38 27.65
C LYS A 33 -25.16 -35.32 26.64
N VAL A 34 -24.95 -35.08 25.35
CA VAL A 34 -25.36 -36.00 24.27
C VAL A 34 -24.38 -37.17 24.08
N SER A 35 -23.39 -37.28 24.96
CA SER A 35 -22.39 -38.33 25.04
C SER A 35 -22.16 -38.74 26.50
N GLU A 36 -21.62 -39.95 26.73
CA GLU A 36 -21.42 -40.48 28.09
C GLU A 36 -20.21 -39.85 28.82
N VAL A 37 -19.45 -38.95 28.17
CA VAL A 37 -18.22 -38.37 28.73
C VAL A 37 -18.45 -37.09 29.56
N TYR A 38 -19.68 -36.54 29.58
CA TYR A 38 -19.96 -35.24 30.21
C TYR A 38 -19.50 -35.16 31.68
N ASP A 39 -19.95 -36.09 32.54
CA ASP A 39 -19.67 -36.03 33.98
C ASP A 39 -18.16 -36.17 34.25
N ALA A 40 -17.49 -37.08 33.54
CA ALA A 40 -16.05 -37.27 33.65
C ALA A 40 -15.26 -36.02 33.23
N VAL A 41 -15.68 -35.32 32.17
CA VAL A 41 -15.03 -34.08 31.72
C VAL A 41 -15.28 -32.93 32.69
N VAL A 42 -16.48 -32.83 33.27
CA VAL A 42 -16.79 -31.83 34.30
C VAL A 42 -15.96 -32.06 35.56
N ASP A 43 -15.88 -33.30 36.03
CA ASP A 43 -15.08 -33.66 37.21
C ASP A 43 -13.58 -33.45 36.96
N HIS A 44 -13.11 -33.69 35.75
CA HIS A 44 -11.75 -33.32 35.35
C HIS A 44 -11.49 -31.83 35.52
N VAL A 45 -12.34 -30.96 34.96
CA VAL A 45 -12.13 -29.51 35.03
C VAL A 45 -12.28 -28.98 36.47
N LEU A 46 -13.30 -29.41 37.21
CA LEU A 46 -13.62 -28.87 38.54
C LEU A 46 -12.82 -29.49 39.69
N GLN A 47 -12.42 -30.76 39.58
CA GLN A 47 -11.81 -31.52 40.68
C GLN A 47 -10.43 -32.11 40.34
N ALA A 48 -9.92 -31.87 39.13
CA ALA A 48 -8.68 -32.47 38.62
C ALA A 48 -8.69 -34.01 38.61
N ALA A 49 -9.87 -34.61 38.42
CA ALA A 49 -10.04 -36.06 38.33
C ALA A 49 -9.72 -36.59 36.91
N GLY A 50 -9.21 -37.82 36.82
CA GLY A 50 -9.16 -38.62 35.59
C GLY A 50 -8.66 -37.93 34.31
N PRO A 51 -7.35 -37.57 34.19
CA PRO A 51 -6.80 -36.95 32.98
C PRO A 51 -6.94 -37.79 31.70
N GLU A 52 -7.14 -39.10 31.83
CA GLU A 52 -7.45 -40.03 30.73
C GLU A 52 -8.71 -39.64 29.94
N VAL A 53 -9.61 -38.83 30.51
CA VAL A 53 -10.81 -38.34 29.80
C VAL A 53 -10.45 -37.48 28.58
N LEU A 54 -9.27 -36.86 28.57
CA LEU A 54 -8.79 -36.10 27.42
C LEU A 54 -8.56 -37.00 26.20
N ASP A 55 -8.19 -38.26 26.39
CA ASP A 55 -8.03 -39.23 25.30
C ASP A 55 -9.40 -39.57 24.68
N LEU A 56 -10.42 -39.76 25.52
CA LEU A 56 -11.80 -39.98 25.07
C LEU A 56 -12.36 -38.79 24.27
N LEU A 57 -11.95 -37.56 24.59
CA LEU A 57 -12.34 -36.37 23.82
C LEU A 57 -11.66 -36.30 22.45
N ARG A 58 -10.45 -36.86 22.30
CA ARG A 58 -9.75 -36.91 21.01
C ARG A 58 -10.42 -37.85 20.01
N ASP A 59 -11.17 -38.84 20.49
CA ASP A 59 -12.05 -39.68 19.66
C ASP A 59 -13.29 -38.93 19.12
N ARG A 60 -13.41 -37.63 19.41
CA ARG A 60 -14.45 -36.71 18.91
C ARG A 60 -15.89 -37.21 19.19
N PRO A 61 -16.24 -37.48 20.46
CA PRO A 61 -17.59 -37.87 20.83
C PRO A 61 -18.62 -36.80 20.45
N ARG A 62 -19.88 -37.21 20.27
CA ARG A 62 -20.96 -36.31 19.84
C ARG A 62 -21.06 -35.12 20.81
N GLY A 63 -21.05 -33.90 20.27
CA GLY A 63 -21.05 -32.65 21.05
C GLY A 63 -19.66 -32.03 21.30
N ALA A 64 -18.55 -32.77 21.11
CA ALA A 64 -17.19 -32.25 21.31
C ALA A 64 -16.89 -31.03 20.41
N GLN A 65 -17.32 -31.05 19.15
CA GLN A 65 -17.13 -29.90 18.24
C GLN A 65 -17.86 -28.64 18.71
N VAL A 66 -19.03 -28.80 19.36
CA VAL A 66 -19.80 -27.68 19.92
C VAL A 66 -19.10 -27.12 21.17
N VAL A 67 -18.42 -27.98 21.95
CA VAL A 67 -17.53 -27.53 23.03
C VAL A 67 -16.26 -26.87 22.48
N ALA A 68 -15.69 -27.31 21.36
CA ALA A 68 -14.51 -26.64 20.82
C ALA A 68 -14.85 -25.24 20.28
N GLU A 69 -15.97 -25.11 19.55
CA GLU A 69 -16.35 -23.88 18.85
C GLU A 69 -17.86 -23.61 18.96
N PRO A 70 -18.36 -23.07 20.09
CA PRO A 70 -19.80 -22.86 20.30
C PRO A 70 -20.47 -21.97 19.25
N GLY A 71 -19.73 -20.99 18.71
CA GLY A 71 -20.20 -20.05 17.69
C GLY A 71 -20.19 -20.60 16.24
N GLY A 72 -19.54 -21.74 16.01
CA GLY A 72 -19.38 -22.35 14.69
C GLY A 72 -20.68 -22.89 14.10
N TYR A 73 -20.63 -23.29 12.82
CA TYR A 73 -21.74 -24.00 12.21
C TYR A 73 -21.78 -25.45 12.72
N HIS A 74 -22.95 -25.86 13.22
CA HIS A 74 -23.21 -27.22 13.69
C HIS A 74 -24.52 -27.72 13.07
N PRO A 75 -24.64 -29.04 12.77
CA PRO A 75 -25.87 -29.63 12.28
C PRO A 75 -27.08 -29.31 13.20
N PRO A 76 -28.26 -28.97 12.64
CA PRO A 76 -29.44 -28.63 13.44
C PRO A 76 -29.86 -29.73 14.42
N ASP A 77 -29.75 -31.00 14.03
CA ASP A 77 -30.09 -32.16 14.89
C ASP A 77 -29.20 -32.22 16.14
N LEU A 78 -27.93 -31.82 16.02
CA LEU A 78 -27.00 -31.78 17.15
C LEU A 78 -27.38 -30.64 18.11
N ALA A 79 -27.74 -29.47 17.59
CA ALA A 79 -28.18 -28.34 18.41
C ALA A 79 -29.49 -28.66 19.16
N GLU A 80 -30.45 -29.33 18.49
CA GLU A 80 -31.69 -29.81 19.11
C GLU A 80 -31.44 -30.86 20.20
N ALA A 81 -30.55 -31.82 19.93
CA ALA A 81 -30.17 -32.83 20.93
C ALA A 81 -29.53 -32.21 22.18
N VAL A 82 -28.67 -31.21 22.01
CA VAL A 82 -28.06 -30.47 23.13
C VAL A 82 -29.12 -29.68 23.90
N ALA A 83 -30.01 -28.97 23.21
CA ALA A 83 -31.10 -28.22 23.86
C ALA A 83 -32.08 -29.13 24.61
N ALA A 84 -32.33 -30.35 24.11
CA ALA A 84 -33.13 -31.35 24.79
C ALA A 84 -32.43 -31.90 26.06
N ALA A 85 -31.12 -32.14 26.00
CA ALA A 85 -30.31 -32.61 27.13
C ALA A 85 -30.02 -31.50 28.17
N HIS A 86 -30.07 -30.24 27.76
CA HIS A 86 -29.89 -29.07 28.62
C HIS A 86 -30.84 -27.94 28.20
N PRO A 87 -32.06 -27.92 28.76
CA PRO A 87 -33.06 -26.89 28.44
C PRO A 87 -32.52 -25.47 28.67
N GLY A 88 -32.75 -24.58 27.70
CA GLY A 88 -32.25 -23.20 27.74
C GLY A 88 -30.86 -22.99 27.13
N TRP A 89 -30.19 -24.07 26.70
CA TRP A 89 -28.92 -23.97 25.98
C TRP A 89 -29.08 -23.29 24.62
N THR A 90 -28.21 -22.32 24.35
CA THR A 90 -28.04 -21.66 23.06
C THR A 90 -26.57 -21.34 22.84
N ARG A 91 -26.16 -21.05 21.59
CA ARG A 91 -24.79 -20.58 21.31
C ARG A 91 -24.42 -19.34 22.14
N ARG A 92 -25.36 -18.40 22.30
CA ARG A 92 -25.18 -17.18 23.11
C ARG A 92 -25.03 -17.48 24.60
N SER A 93 -25.77 -18.45 25.14
CA SER A 93 -25.65 -18.83 26.56
C SER A 93 -24.35 -19.60 26.82
N ALA A 94 -23.86 -20.40 25.87
CA ALA A 94 -22.55 -21.05 25.95
C ALA A 94 -21.41 -20.02 26.00
N ASP A 95 -21.45 -19.00 25.13
CA ASP A 95 -20.47 -17.90 25.16
C ASP A 95 -20.57 -17.06 26.44
N ALA A 96 -21.78 -16.86 26.97
CA ALA A 96 -21.98 -16.17 28.25
C ALA A 96 -21.40 -16.96 29.42
N ALA A 97 -21.59 -18.29 29.44
CA ALA A 97 -20.99 -19.18 30.43
C ALA A 97 -19.45 -19.12 30.35
N ARG A 98 -18.87 -19.17 29.14
CA ARG A 98 -17.41 -19.03 28.96
C ARG A 98 -16.88 -17.72 29.50
N ARG A 99 -17.56 -16.61 29.20
CA ARG A 99 -17.18 -15.29 29.76
C ARG A 99 -17.21 -15.29 31.29
N THR A 100 -18.19 -15.92 31.91
CA THR A 100 -18.24 -16.05 33.39
C THR A 100 -17.06 -16.85 33.94
N VAL A 101 -16.70 -17.97 33.28
CA VAL A 101 -15.52 -18.76 33.65
C VAL A 101 -14.25 -17.92 33.51
N TYR A 102 -14.02 -17.30 32.34
CA TYR A 102 -12.82 -16.48 32.07
C TYR A 102 -12.72 -15.24 32.96
N ARG A 103 -13.85 -14.73 33.47
CA ARG A 103 -13.87 -13.60 34.41
C ARG A 103 -13.47 -14.00 35.82
N SER A 104 -13.76 -15.22 36.28
CA SER A 104 -13.74 -15.54 37.72
C SER A 104 -13.06 -16.86 38.14
N ALA A 105 -12.88 -17.85 37.25
CA ALA A 105 -12.28 -19.15 37.61
C ALA A 105 -10.77 -19.06 37.95
N PRO A 106 -10.23 -19.92 38.84
CA PRO A 106 -8.80 -19.96 39.14
C PRO A 106 -7.96 -20.53 37.99
N ALA A 107 -6.66 -20.27 37.99
CA ALA A 107 -5.75 -20.57 36.87
C ALA A 107 -5.69 -22.07 36.52
N ASP A 108 -5.76 -22.96 37.51
CA ASP A 108 -5.75 -24.41 37.33
C ASP A 108 -7.03 -24.93 36.65
N VAL A 109 -8.18 -24.32 36.94
CA VAL A 109 -9.45 -24.60 36.25
C VAL A 109 -9.41 -24.09 34.81
N LEU A 110 -8.86 -22.90 34.59
CA LEU A 110 -8.68 -22.34 33.24
C LEU A 110 -7.78 -23.22 32.38
N ALA A 111 -6.68 -23.73 32.96
CA ALA A 111 -5.76 -24.64 32.28
C ALA A 111 -6.46 -25.94 31.85
N ARG A 112 -7.17 -26.60 32.77
CA ARG A 112 -7.91 -27.84 32.47
C ARG A 112 -9.03 -27.61 31.45
N LEU A 113 -9.72 -26.47 31.52
CA LEU A 113 -10.71 -26.10 30.50
C LEU A 113 -10.05 -25.92 29.12
N GLY A 114 -8.89 -25.27 29.04
CA GLY A 114 -8.10 -25.14 27.80
C GLY A 114 -7.66 -26.49 27.23
N GLN A 115 -7.24 -27.42 28.08
CA GLN A 115 -6.90 -28.80 27.67
C GLN A 115 -8.12 -29.55 27.11
N VAL A 116 -9.28 -29.39 27.75
CA VAL A 116 -10.55 -29.99 27.29
C VAL A 116 -10.99 -29.39 25.95
N THR A 117 -10.97 -28.07 25.79
CA THR A 117 -11.36 -27.42 24.52
C THR A 117 -10.41 -27.79 23.40
N HIS A 118 -9.11 -27.89 23.67
CA HIS A 118 -8.14 -28.41 22.72
C HIS A 118 -8.44 -29.85 22.33
N ALA A 119 -8.57 -30.77 23.30
CA ALA A 119 -8.83 -32.18 23.03
C ALA A 119 -10.11 -32.35 22.19
N ALA A 120 -11.14 -31.58 22.54
CA ALA A 120 -12.40 -31.54 21.82
C ALA A 120 -12.26 -30.96 20.40
N SER A 121 -11.29 -30.08 20.12
CA SER A 121 -11.07 -29.44 18.81
C SER A 121 -10.51 -30.39 17.75
N GLY A 122 -9.86 -31.48 18.15
CA GLY A 122 -9.22 -32.43 17.24
C GLY A 122 -7.97 -31.88 16.53
N ARG A 123 -7.45 -30.72 16.95
CA ARG A 123 -6.17 -30.19 16.46
C ARG A 123 -5.03 -31.11 16.90
N ALA A 124 -4.13 -31.45 15.99
CA ALA A 124 -2.94 -32.23 16.29
C ALA A 124 -2.02 -31.42 17.22
N ALA A 125 -1.34 -32.11 18.15
CA ALA A 125 -0.28 -31.49 18.93
C ALA A 125 0.96 -31.31 18.02
N ASP A 126 1.10 -30.14 17.41
CA ASP A 126 2.31 -29.83 16.66
C ASP A 126 3.48 -29.62 17.64
N GLY A 127 4.55 -30.41 17.49
CA GLY A 127 5.90 -30.00 17.87
C GLY A 127 6.24 -29.84 19.36
N GLY A 128 5.50 -30.41 20.31
CA GLY A 128 5.87 -30.39 21.74
C GLY A 128 5.61 -29.05 22.46
N GLU A 129 4.94 -28.11 21.80
CA GLU A 129 4.38 -26.92 22.44
C GLU A 129 3.01 -27.23 23.09
N PRO A 130 2.63 -26.57 24.19
CA PRO A 130 1.32 -26.74 24.81
C PRO A 130 0.26 -26.05 23.94
N SER A 131 -0.11 -26.71 22.84
CA SER A 131 -1.11 -26.26 21.86
C SER A 131 -2.46 -25.90 22.50
N TRP A 132 -2.76 -26.44 23.68
CA TRP A 132 -3.96 -26.08 24.45
C TRP A 132 -3.96 -24.63 24.96
N LEU A 133 -2.78 -24.04 25.21
CA LEU A 133 -2.64 -22.65 25.63
C LEU A 133 -2.98 -21.69 24.46
N LEU A 134 -2.61 -22.07 23.24
CA LEU A 134 -3.01 -21.36 22.01
C LEU A 134 -4.54 -21.35 21.85
N VAL A 135 -5.18 -22.52 21.97
CA VAL A 135 -6.64 -22.65 21.85
C VAL A 135 -7.36 -21.83 22.91
N LEU A 136 -6.86 -21.85 24.16
CA LEU A 136 -7.45 -21.08 25.26
C LEU A 136 -7.34 -19.57 25.01
N THR A 137 -6.16 -19.08 24.65
CA THR A 137 -5.92 -17.65 24.42
C THR A 137 -6.70 -17.12 23.21
N ASP A 138 -6.85 -17.91 22.14
CA ASP A 138 -7.74 -17.58 21.01
C ASP A 138 -9.20 -17.42 21.44
N ASP A 139 -9.69 -18.36 22.25
CA ASP A 139 -11.07 -18.36 22.69
C ASP A 139 -11.37 -17.16 23.60
N VAL A 140 -10.42 -16.81 24.49
CA VAL A 140 -10.47 -15.60 25.34
C VAL A 140 -10.56 -14.35 24.48
N VAL A 141 -9.64 -14.18 23.53
CA VAL A 141 -9.60 -13.00 22.64
C VAL A 141 -10.88 -12.89 21.82
N ARG A 142 -11.39 -13.99 21.25
CA ARG A 142 -12.65 -14.00 20.50
C ARG A 142 -13.79 -13.45 21.34
N LEU A 143 -13.93 -13.92 22.58
CA LEU A 143 -15.02 -13.52 23.48
C LEU A 143 -14.84 -12.12 24.06
N SER A 144 -13.59 -11.65 24.15
CA SER A 144 -13.25 -10.34 24.68
C SER A 144 -13.48 -9.20 23.67
N ARG A 145 -13.55 -9.49 22.36
CA ARG A 145 -13.80 -8.50 21.30
C ARG A 145 -15.24 -8.01 21.17
N SER A 146 -16.21 -8.70 21.78
CA SER A 146 -17.60 -8.26 21.75
C SER A 146 -17.78 -6.99 22.59
N THR A 147 -18.13 -5.86 21.96
CA THR A 147 -18.29 -4.55 22.64
C THR A 147 -19.54 -4.50 23.51
N ASP A 148 -20.60 -5.21 23.11
CA ASP A 148 -21.94 -5.11 23.74
C ASP A 148 -22.25 -6.29 24.68
N ALA A 149 -21.38 -7.31 24.74
CA ALA A 149 -21.62 -8.49 25.56
C ALA A 149 -21.32 -8.23 27.06
N PRO A 150 -22.25 -8.56 27.97
CA PRO A 150 -22.05 -8.41 29.42
C PRO A 150 -20.76 -9.06 29.92
N GLY A 151 -19.91 -8.21 30.53
CA GLY A 151 -18.63 -8.55 31.14
C GLY A 151 -17.55 -9.09 30.20
N ALA A 152 -17.63 -8.76 28.90
CA ALA A 152 -16.49 -8.87 27.99
C ALA A 152 -15.35 -7.91 28.37
N SER A 153 -15.68 -6.71 28.88
CA SER A 153 -14.68 -5.76 29.41
C SER A 153 -13.93 -6.32 30.62
N ASP A 154 -14.62 -7.01 31.53
CA ASP A 154 -13.97 -7.62 32.71
C ASP A 154 -12.99 -8.72 32.30
N VAL A 155 -13.34 -9.52 31.27
CA VAL A 155 -12.43 -10.53 30.69
C VAL A 155 -11.22 -9.83 30.07
N ARG A 156 -11.40 -8.76 29.28
CA ARG A 156 -10.29 -7.97 28.72
C ARG A 156 -9.34 -7.42 29.79
N GLN A 157 -9.88 -6.93 30.91
CA GLN A 157 -9.08 -6.36 32.00
C GLN A 157 -8.34 -7.43 32.80
N ARG A 158 -8.94 -8.62 32.96
CA ARG A 158 -8.35 -9.71 33.74
C ARG A 158 -7.25 -10.46 32.99
N TRP A 159 -7.40 -10.67 31.69
CA TRP A 159 -6.47 -11.50 30.91
C TRP A 159 -5.25 -10.69 30.48
N THR A 160 -4.17 -10.85 31.23
CA THR A 160 -2.83 -10.30 30.95
C THR A 160 -1.85 -11.43 30.65
N ALA A 161 -0.68 -11.11 30.11
CA ALA A 161 0.40 -12.08 29.92
C ALA A 161 0.82 -12.79 31.23
N ASP A 162 0.79 -12.09 32.36
CA ASP A 162 1.03 -12.69 33.69
C ASP A 162 0.02 -13.80 34.02
N LEU A 163 -1.27 -13.57 33.76
CA LEU A 163 -2.29 -14.60 33.98
C LEU A 163 -2.12 -15.77 33.02
N VAL A 164 -1.73 -15.52 31.76
CA VAL A 164 -1.45 -16.59 30.80
C VAL A 164 -0.27 -17.45 31.26
N GLU A 165 0.79 -16.84 31.81
CA GLU A 165 1.91 -17.57 32.41
C GLU A 165 1.48 -18.38 33.63
N GLU A 166 0.68 -17.81 34.53
CA GLU A 166 0.12 -18.51 35.69
C GLU A 166 -0.70 -19.75 35.26
N VAL A 167 -1.56 -19.58 34.25
CA VAL A 167 -2.35 -20.66 33.67
C VAL A 167 -1.46 -21.73 33.02
N ALA A 168 -0.40 -21.33 32.31
CA ALA A 168 0.55 -22.27 31.74
C ALA A 168 1.21 -23.14 32.82
N VAL A 169 1.70 -22.53 33.91
CA VAL A 169 2.28 -23.26 35.05
C VAL A 169 1.26 -24.20 35.69
N ALA A 170 0.05 -23.71 35.93
CA ALA A 170 -1.03 -24.53 36.51
C ALA A 170 -1.45 -25.71 35.60
N GLY A 171 -1.28 -25.56 34.29
CA GLY A 171 -1.51 -26.59 33.28
C GLY A 171 -0.36 -27.58 33.08
N GLY A 172 0.70 -27.51 33.89
CA GLY A 172 1.81 -28.46 33.86
C GLY A 172 3.03 -28.01 33.04
N VAL A 173 3.06 -26.77 32.54
CA VAL A 173 4.27 -26.20 31.95
C VAL A 173 5.31 -25.96 33.06
N PRO A 174 6.57 -26.41 32.91
CA PRO A 174 7.60 -26.15 33.91
C PRO A 174 7.79 -24.64 34.14
N ALA A 175 7.81 -24.21 35.40
CA ALA A 175 7.91 -22.79 35.76
C ALA A 175 9.10 -22.07 35.10
N GLY A 176 10.25 -22.76 34.94
CA GLY A 176 11.43 -22.21 34.26
C GLY A 176 11.27 -22.00 32.74
N SER A 177 10.20 -22.51 32.14
CA SER A 177 9.91 -22.37 30.70
C SER A 177 8.57 -21.67 30.45
N ALA A 178 7.81 -21.31 31.48
CA ALA A 178 6.46 -20.78 31.37
C ALA A 178 6.39 -19.47 30.55
N ALA A 179 7.30 -18.53 30.81
CA ALA A 179 7.43 -17.32 30.00
C ALA A 179 7.69 -17.62 28.51
N ARG A 180 8.54 -18.60 28.18
CA ARG A 180 8.83 -18.97 26.79
C ARG A 180 7.59 -19.48 26.08
N PHE A 181 6.85 -20.39 26.71
CA PHE A 181 5.62 -20.94 26.13
C PHE A 181 4.51 -19.89 26.05
N THR A 182 4.42 -19.00 27.03
CA THR A 182 3.48 -17.87 27.01
C THR A 182 3.76 -16.93 25.85
N LEU A 183 5.01 -16.50 25.68
CA LEU A 183 5.42 -15.63 24.56
C LEU A 183 5.24 -16.33 23.21
N SER A 184 5.61 -17.60 23.12
CA SER A 184 5.39 -18.39 21.90
C SER A 184 3.91 -18.44 21.57
N ALA A 185 3.03 -18.65 22.56
CA ALA A 185 1.59 -18.70 22.33
C ALA A 185 0.99 -17.35 21.90
N LEU A 186 1.39 -16.25 22.54
CA LEU A 186 0.86 -14.92 22.26
C LEU A 186 1.39 -14.35 20.94
N LEU A 187 2.60 -14.71 20.53
CA LEU A 187 3.24 -14.25 19.29
C LEU A 187 3.11 -15.25 18.13
N TYR A 188 2.57 -16.46 18.37
CA TYR A 188 2.35 -17.46 17.34
C TYR A 188 1.44 -16.91 16.24
N VAL A 189 1.74 -17.23 14.98
CA VAL A 189 0.89 -16.89 13.84
C VAL A 189 0.62 -18.13 13.00
N GLU A 190 -0.67 -18.45 12.85
CA GLU A 190 -1.11 -19.54 11.97
C GLU A 190 -0.90 -19.14 10.49
N PRO A 191 -0.32 -20.01 9.65
CA PRO A 191 -0.23 -19.77 8.22
C PRO A 191 -1.63 -19.48 7.62
N GLY A 192 -1.77 -18.38 6.89
CA GLY A 192 -3.03 -18.00 6.23
C GLY A 192 -4.07 -17.29 7.10
N ARG A 193 -3.78 -16.97 8.38
CA ARG A 193 -4.62 -16.10 9.21
C ARG A 193 -3.93 -14.78 9.55
N SER A 194 -4.70 -13.71 9.63
CA SER A 194 -4.22 -12.39 10.06
C SER A 194 -3.69 -12.43 11.50
N MET A 195 -2.57 -11.73 11.74
CA MET A 195 -1.88 -11.62 13.02
C MET A 195 -2.74 -11.03 14.16
N ARG A 196 -3.81 -10.30 13.83
CA ARG A 196 -4.60 -9.52 14.80
C ARG A 196 -5.46 -10.44 15.66
N GLY A 197 -4.88 -11.01 16.71
CA GLY A 197 -5.49 -12.03 17.57
C GLY A 197 -5.07 -11.86 19.02
N ARG A 198 -4.11 -12.68 19.43
CA ARG A 198 -3.66 -12.91 20.82
C ARG A 198 -2.68 -11.87 21.33
N ASP A 199 -1.98 -11.23 20.42
CA ASP A 199 -1.02 -10.15 20.65
C ASP A 199 -1.66 -8.98 21.43
N VAL A 200 -2.98 -8.79 21.36
CA VAL A 200 -3.74 -7.83 22.18
C VAL A 200 -3.54 -8.01 23.69
N LEU A 201 -3.20 -9.22 24.16
CA LEU A 201 -2.94 -9.49 25.59
C LEU A 201 -1.57 -8.96 26.05
N LEU A 202 -0.73 -8.53 25.12
CA LEU A 202 0.53 -7.82 25.35
C LEU A 202 0.36 -6.29 25.24
N ASP A 203 -0.88 -5.79 25.14
CA ASP A 203 -1.16 -4.37 25.04
C ASP A 203 -1.17 -3.68 26.42
N GLY A 204 -0.69 -2.43 26.46
CA GLY A 204 -0.67 -1.60 27.67
C GLY A 204 0.47 -1.92 28.64
N ASP A 205 0.46 -1.22 29.79
CA ASP A 205 1.57 -1.22 30.76
C ASP A 205 1.88 -2.61 31.34
N ALA A 206 0.86 -3.44 31.57
CA ALA A 206 1.03 -4.79 32.08
C ALA A 206 1.79 -5.68 31.08
N GLY A 207 1.43 -5.60 29.79
CA GLY A 207 2.12 -6.30 28.71
C GLY A 207 3.57 -5.81 28.57
N ALA A 208 3.78 -4.49 28.56
CA ALA A 208 5.13 -3.90 28.52
C ALA A 208 6.01 -4.35 29.70
N ALA A 209 5.46 -4.34 30.92
CA ALA A 209 6.16 -4.82 32.11
C ALA A 209 6.50 -6.31 32.03
N PHE A 210 5.59 -7.15 31.50
CA PHE A 210 5.84 -8.56 31.27
C PHE A 210 6.99 -8.78 30.28
N LEU A 211 6.94 -8.11 29.12
CA LEU A 211 8.00 -8.20 28.12
C LEU A 211 9.35 -7.77 28.71
N ALA A 212 9.41 -6.64 29.42
CA ALA A 212 10.64 -6.12 30.02
C ALA A 212 11.27 -7.09 31.04
N ARG A 213 10.46 -7.78 31.86
CA ARG A 213 10.97 -8.79 32.81
C ARG A 213 11.52 -10.05 32.13
N HIS A 214 11.02 -10.38 30.93
CA HIS A 214 11.38 -11.59 30.19
C HIS A 214 12.13 -11.26 28.89
N ALA A 215 12.91 -10.17 28.88
CA ALA A 215 13.57 -9.66 27.68
C ALA A 215 14.46 -10.71 26.98
N ASP A 216 15.25 -11.48 27.73
CA ASP A 216 16.11 -12.55 27.17
C ASP A 216 15.30 -13.65 26.48
N VAL A 217 14.19 -14.06 27.11
CA VAL A 217 13.30 -15.10 26.57
C VAL A 217 12.57 -14.61 25.33
N LEU A 218 12.10 -13.35 25.34
CA LEU A 218 11.50 -12.70 24.17
C LEU A 218 12.48 -12.69 23.00
N ALA A 219 13.73 -12.33 23.29
CA ALA A 219 14.82 -12.30 22.33
C ALA A 219 15.02 -13.65 21.62
N ASP A 220 14.97 -14.75 22.37
CA ASP A 220 15.09 -16.11 21.83
C ASP A 220 13.88 -16.53 21.01
N VAL A 221 12.67 -16.13 21.41
CA VAL A 221 11.42 -16.49 20.71
C VAL A 221 11.31 -15.73 19.38
N VAL A 222 11.53 -14.41 19.40
CA VAL A 222 11.27 -13.52 18.24
C VAL A 222 12.15 -13.85 17.05
N THR A 223 13.42 -14.24 17.26
CA THR A 223 14.36 -14.49 16.14
C THR A 223 13.93 -15.63 15.21
N GLY A 224 13.11 -16.57 15.67
CA GLY A 224 12.57 -17.67 14.86
C GLY A 224 11.22 -17.39 14.19
N LEU A 225 10.61 -16.23 14.45
CA LEU A 225 9.28 -15.89 13.94
C LEU A 225 9.33 -15.33 12.51
N PRO A 226 8.24 -15.40 11.73
CA PRO A 226 8.13 -14.72 10.43
C PRO A 226 8.25 -13.19 10.55
N PHE A 227 8.59 -12.53 9.44
CA PHE A 227 8.96 -11.10 9.43
C PHE A 227 7.90 -10.18 10.06
N PHE A 228 6.61 -10.37 9.75
CA PHE A 228 5.53 -9.56 10.31
C PHE A 228 5.41 -9.69 11.84
N ALA A 229 5.74 -10.86 12.41
CA ALA A 229 5.70 -11.07 13.84
C ALA A 229 6.92 -10.47 14.55
N ARG A 230 8.10 -10.52 13.91
CA ARG A 230 9.29 -9.78 14.38
C ARG A 230 9.05 -8.27 14.36
N ARG A 231 8.37 -7.78 13.33
CA ARG A 231 8.00 -6.37 13.18
C ARG A 231 7.07 -5.90 14.31
N ASP A 232 6.02 -6.66 14.62
CA ASP A 232 5.11 -6.33 15.74
C ASP A 232 5.82 -6.40 17.09
N ALA A 233 6.71 -7.38 17.30
CA ALA A 233 7.52 -7.44 18.51
C ALA A 233 8.38 -6.19 18.70
N ALA A 234 9.02 -5.68 17.64
CA ALA A 234 9.78 -4.43 17.68
C ALA A 234 8.91 -3.23 18.10
N VAL A 235 7.68 -3.11 17.56
CA VAL A 235 6.72 -2.07 17.96
C VAL A 235 6.40 -2.14 19.45
N ARG A 236 6.23 -3.35 20.00
CA ARG A 236 5.94 -3.54 21.43
C ARG A 236 7.12 -3.17 22.30
N CYS A 237 8.34 -3.52 21.90
CA CYS A 237 9.58 -3.18 22.60
C CYS A 237 9.79 -1.67 22.75
N ALA A 238 9.19 -0.83 21.90
CA ALA A 238 9.26 0.63 22.01
C ALA A 238 8.75 1.19 23.36
N HIS A 239 7.84 0.49 24.05
CA HIS A 239 7.33 0.93 25.37
C HIS A 239 8.39 0.83 26.48
N SER A 240 9.43 0.01 26.30
CA SER A 240 10.52 -0.18 27.27
C SER A 240 11.83 -0.50 26.54
N PRO A 241 12.33 0.43 25.72
CA PRO A 241 13.39 0.15 24.76
C PRO A 241 14.70 -0.19 25.48
N GLN A 242 14.91 0.36 26.69
CA GLN A 242 16.06 0.07 27.53
C GLN A 242 16.12 -1.41 27.95
N ALA A 243 14.96 -2.02 28.22
CA ALA A 243 14.89 -3.43 28.60
C ALA A 243 15.12 -4.37 27.41
N HIS A 244 14.89 -3.89 26.18
CA HIS A 244 14.92 -4.69 24.96
C HIS A 244 16.09 -4.37 24.04
N VAL A 245 17.08 -3.66 24.55
CA VAL A 245 18.17 -3.07 23.76
C VAL A 245 18.93 -4.10 22.90
N ASP A 246 19.18 -5.30 23.43
CA ASP A 246 19.90 -6.36 22.71
C ASP A 246 19.06 -7.02 21.61
N LEU A 247 17.74 -7.11 21.81
CA LEU A 247 16.82 -7.58 20.77
C LEU A 247 16.71 -6.52 19.66
N LEU A 248 16.48 -5.26 20.04
CA LEU A 248 16.34 -4.15 19.10
C LEU A 248 17.60 -3.94 18.26
N GLY A 249 18.79 -4.06 18.86
CA GLY A 249 20.06 -4.01 18.11
C GLY A 249 20.16 -5.12 17.05
N ARG A 250 19.77 -6.35 17.38
CA ARG A 250 19.73 -7.46 16.40
C ARG A 250 18.70 -7.24 15.29
N LEU A 251 17.51 -6.75 15.65
CA LEU A 251 16.45 -6.47 14.67
C LEU A 251 16.75 -5.26 13.79
N ALA A 252 17.60 -4.32 14.23
CA ALA A 252 18.04 -3.18 13.43
C ALA A 252 18.87 -3.57 12.19
N VAL A 253 19.36 -4.81 12.12
CA VAL A 253 20.11 -5.39 10.98
C VAL A 253 19.46 -6.70 10.48
N ASP A 254 18.14 -6.81 10.65
CA ASP A 254 17.33 -7.93 10.17
C ASP A 254 17.35 -8.04 8.63
N VAL A 255 17.04 -9.24 8.12
CA VAL A 255 16.87 -9.49 6.68
C VAL A 255 15.75 -8.63 6.08
N ASP A 256 14.70 -8.39 6.85
CA ASP A 256 13.50 -7.68 6.42
C ASP A 256 13.60 -6.18 6.71
N GLY A 257 13.40 -5.34 5.70
CA GLY A 257 13.46 -3.88 5.84
C GLY A 257 12.38 -3.30 6.75
N GLY A 258 11.18 -3.90 6.74
CA GLY A 258 10.08 -3.48 7.63
C GLY A 258 10.38 -3.74 9.10
N VAL A 259 11.06 -4.85 9.41
CA VAL A 259 11.55 -5.16 10.77
C VAL A 259 12.64 -4.18 11.19
N ARG A 260 13.64 -3.92 10.32
CA ARG A 260 14.72 -2.95 10.62
C ARG A 260 14.17 -1.57 10.94
N ALA A 261 13.24 -1.08 10.13
CA ALA A 261 12.61 0.22 10.33
C ALA A 261 11.94 0.34 11.71
N GLN A 262 11.11 -0.65 12.10
CA GLN A 262 10.45 -0.61 13.41
C GLN A 262 11.44 -0.74 14.58
N ALA A 263 12.50 -1.53 14.43
CA ALA A 263 13.53 -1.66 15.46
C ALA A 263 14.30 -0.35 15.67
N LEU A 264 14.66 0.34 14.59
CA LEU A 264 15.32 1.65 14.64
C LEU A 264 14.41 2.74 15.21
N THR A 265 13.11 2.71 14.88
CA THR A 265 12.12 3.59 15.54
C THR A 265 12.03 3.31 17.04
N ALA A 266 11.99 2.05 17.47
CA ALA A 266 11.96 1.72 18.90
C ALA A 266 13.25 2.16 19.61
N LEU A 267 14.42 2.04 18.97
CA LEU A 267 15.69 2.54 19.51
C LEU A 267 15.74 4.07 19.63
N SER A 268 14.94 4.83 18.88
CA SER A 268 14.98 6.31 18.92
C SER A 268 14.49 6.90 20.25
N GLY A 269 13.78 6.11 21.06
CA GLY A 269 13.42 6.43 22.44
C GLY A 269 14.57 6.32 23.45
N LEU A 270 15.73 5.78 23.06
CA LEU A 270 16.97 5.80 23.86
C LEU A 270 17.76 7.08 23.62
N ASP A 271 18.62 7.46 24.57
CA ASP A 271 19.58 8.54 24.32
C ASP A 271 20.55 8.17 23.18
N GLY A 272 21.08 9.19 22.51
CA GLY A 272 21.92 8.99 21.32
C GLY A 272 23.20 8.19 21.61
N ALA A 273 23.80 8.35 22.79
CA ALA A 273 25.01 7.62 23.15
C ALA A 273 24.74 6.12 23.30
N ARG A 274 23.60 5.75 23.91
CA ARG A 274 23.17 4.36 24.04
C ARG A 274 22.86 3.74 22.69
N GLN A 275 22.21 4.46 21.78
CA GLN A 275 21.97 3.97 20.42
C GLN A 275 23.30 3.71 19.67
N VAL A 276 24.28 4.60 19.78
CA VAL A 276 25.61 4.41 19.18
C VAL A 276 26.29 3.17 19.77
N GLU A 277 26.23 2.97 21.09
CA GLU A 277 26.80 1.80 21.76
C GLU A 277 26.24 0.48 21.20
N VAL A 278 24.93 0.45 20.93
CA VAL A 278 24.19 -0.76 20.51
C VAL A 278 24.39 -1.06 19.03
N LEU A 279 24.41 -0.03 18.17
CA LEU A 279 24.54 -0.22 16.73
C LEU A 279 25.99 -0.39 16.28
N ARG A 280 26.97 0.15 17.01
CA ARG A 280 28.41 0.10 16.66
C ARG A 280 28.94 -1.31 16.40
N PRO A 281 28.65 -2.35 17.21
CA PRO A 281 29.13 -3.72 16.96
C PRO A 281 28.67 -4.28 15.61
N HIS A 282 27.49 -3.86 15.14
CA HIS A 282 26.92 -4.34 13.89
C HIS A 282 27.65 -3.83 12.64
N LEU A 283 28.34 -2.69 12.72
CA LEU A 283 29.15 -2.17 11.60
C LEU A 283 30.22 -3.15 11.11
N ARG A 284 30.68 -4.06 11.99
CA ARG A 284 31.67 -5.10 11.66
C ARG A 284 31.04 -6.47 11.41
N THR A 285 29.91 -6.77 12.04
CA THR A 285 29.37 -8.13 12.14
C THR A 285 28.18 -8.39 11.22
N ALA A 286 27.39 -7.36 10.89
CA ALA A 286 26.21 -7.52 10.03
C ALA A 286 26.59 -7.57 8.54
N PRO A 287 25.86 -8.34 7.70
CA PRO A 287 26.01 -8.32 6.25
C PRO A 287 25.86 -6.90 5.65
N ALA A 288 26.59 -6.60 4.58
CA ALA A 288 26.67 -5.25 4.00
C ALA A 288 25.30 -4.73 3.50
N ASP A 289 24.48 -5.63 2.95
CA ASP A 289 23.11 -5.39 2.47
C ASP A 289 22.12 -5.03 3.60
N ARG A 290 22.44 -5.35 4.85
CA ARG A 290 21.57 -5.10 6.02
C ARG A 290 21.99 -3.89 6.87
N LEU A 291 23.12 -3.27 6.51
CA LEU A 291 23.68 -2.12 7.20
C LEU A 291 23.11 -0.73 6.82
N PRO A 292 22.53 -0.48 5.63
CA PRO A 292 22.18 0.88 5.20
C PRO A 292 21.39 1.67 6.26
N ASP A 293 20.31 1.10 6.80
CA ASP A 293 19.42 1.78 7.75
C ASP A 293 20.11 2.07 9.09
N ALA A 294 20.89 1.12 9.59
CA ALA A 294 21.63 1.27 10.83
C ALA A 294 22.77 2.31 10.71
N VAL A 295 23.45 2.34 9.57
CA VAL A 295 24.49 3.35 9.27
C VAL A 295 23.85 4.72 9.14
N ALA A 296 22.77 4.83 8.39
CA ALA A 296 22.05 6.09 8.23
C ALA A 296 21.57 6.62 9.59
N ARG A 297 21.05 5.74 10.46
CA ARG A 297 20.70 6.08 11.84
C ARG A 297 21.89 6.54 12.66
N LEU A 298 23.00 5.78 12.65
CA LEU A 298 24.22 6.15 13.38
C LEU A 298 24.71 7.53 12.96
N THR A 299 24.70 7.82 11.67
CA THR A 299 25.19 9.12 11.19
C THR A 299 24.34 10.29 11.67
N ASP A 300 23.07 10.10 12.04
CA ASP A 300 22.21 11.14 12.64
C ASP A 300 22.52 11.42 14.12
N LEU A 301 23.32 10.57 14.77
CA LEU A 301 23.60 10.66 16.21
C LEU A 301 24.97 11.29 16.48
N ASP A 302 25.06 12.05 17.58
CA ASP A 302 26.34 12.57 18.08
C ASP A 302 27.31 11.41 18.39
N GLY A 303 28.52 11.46 17.83
CA GLY A 303 29.53 10.41 17.98
C GLY A 303 29.35 9.20 17.06
N GLY A 304 28.30 9.17 16.24
CA GLY A 304 28.03 8.05 15.34
C GLY A 304 28.89 8.04 14.08
N VAL A 305 29.20 9.21 13.50
CA VAL A 305 30.13 9.32 12.36
C VAL A 305 31.54 8.89 12.75
N GLU A 306 31.98 9.27 13.96
CA GLU A 306 33.26 8.86 14.53
C GLU A 306 33.31 7.33 14.69
N ALA A 307 32.21 6.69 15.11
CA ALA A 307 32.13 5.22 15.20
C ALA A 307 32.25 4.52 13.83
N VAL A 308 31.74 5.15 12.77
CA VAL A 308 31.91 4.68 11.38
C VAL A 308 33.37 4.84 10.92
N GLU A 309 33.98 6.00 11.19
CA GLU A 309 35.40 6.29 10.88
C GLU A 309 36.37 5.35 11.63
N GLU A 310 36.10 5.06 12.91
CA GLU A 310 36.83 4.06 13.71
C GLU A 310 36.73 2.64 13.11
N THR A 311 35.60 2.31 12.50
CA THR A 311 35.42 1.02 11.83
C THR A 311 36.23 0.95 10.54
N LEU A 312 36.28 2.03 9.76
CA LEU A 312 37.07 2.14 8.54
C LEU A 312 38.59 2.15 8.78
N THR A 313 39.05 2.66 9.92
CA THR A 313 40.49 2.79 10.25
C THR A 313 41.11 1.56 10.91
N GLY A 314 40.30 0.59 11.35
CA GLY A 314 40.76 -0.75 11.74
C GLY A 314 41.76 -0.78 12.90
N THR A 315 41.38 -0.37 14.11
CA THR A 315 42.21 -0.56 15.31
C THR A 315 41.85 -1.87 16.04
N GLY A 316 42.28 -3.01 15.49
CA GLY A 316 42.17 -4.33 16.13
C GLY A 316 43.29 -5.27 15.67
N VAL A 317 43.88 -6.02 16.61
CA VAL A 317 45.11 -6.82 16.39
C VAL A 317 44.89 -8.04 15.46
N ASP A 318 43.64 -8.38 15.13
CA ASP A 318 43.25 -9.50 14.25
C ASP A 318 42.19 -9.11 13.19
N ALA A 319 42.12 -7.84 12.75
CA ALA A 319 41.06 -7.39 11.83
C ALA A 319 41.32 -7.82 10.37
N GLU A 320 40.51 -8.76 9.85
CA GLU A 320 40.37 -8.97 8.40
C GLU A 320 39.89 -7.68 7.72
N ALA A 321 40.35 -7.44 6.48
CA ALA A 321 39.93 -6.28 5.71
C ALA A 321 38.40 -6.30 5.51
N PRO A 322 37.69 -5.17 5.70
CA PRO A 322 36.25 -5.12 5.48
C PRO A 322 35.92 -5.47 4.03
N ASP A 323 34.81 -6.18 3.83
CA ASP A 323 34.22 -6.43 2.53
C ASP A 323 34.11 -5.12 1.71
N PRO A 324 34.54 -5.07 0.43
CA PRO A 324 34.53 -3.86 -0.39
C PRO A 324 33.15 -3.17 -0.47
N ASP A 325 32.04 -3.91 -0.42
CA ASP A 325 30.70 -3.31 -0.39
C ASP A 325 30.45 -2.52 0.91
N ARG A 326 30.81 -3.12 2.05
CA ARG A 326 30.76 -2.45 3.35
C ARG A 326 31.66 -1.21 3.36
N GLU A 327 32.90 -1.33 2.89
CA GLU A 327 33.85 -0.20 2.87
C GLU A 327 33.31 0.98 2.04
N ARG A 328 32.76 0.69 0.85
CA ARG A 328 32.10 1.69 0.01
C ARG A 328 30.94 2.38 0.74
N LEU A 329 30.05 1.60 1.35
CA LEU A 329 28.88 2.10 2.07
C LEU A 329 29.27 3.01 3.24
N LEU A 330 30.22 2.57 4.08
CA LEU A 330 30.67 3.36 5.23
C LEU A 330 31.40 4.64 4.81
N ARG A 331 32.25 4.58 3.78
CA ARG A 331 32.93 5.79 3.24
C ARG A 331 31.93 6.80 2.70
N ARG A 332 30.94 6.33 1.92
CA ARG A 332 29.88 7.20 1.38
C ARG A 332 29.12 7.90 2.51
N ALA A 333 28.76 7.19 3.57
CA ALA A 333 28.06 7.74 4.71
C ALA A 333 28.87 8.84 5.43
N VAL A 334 30.18 8.63 5.63
CA VAL A 334 31.08 9.63 6.24
C VAL A 334 31.19 10.87 5.36
N VAL A 335 31.48 10.70 4.06
CA VAL A 335 31.60 11.81 3.11
C VAL A 335 30.32 12.63 3.08
N ARG A 336 29.17 11.97 2.96
CA ARG A 336 27.83 12.60 3.00
C ARG A 336 27.68 13.52 4.21
N VAL A 337 27.95 13.03 5.42
CA VAL A 337 27.77 13.87 6.61
C VAL A 337 28.81 14.97 6.71
N ARG A 338 30.09 14.68 6.46
CA ARG A 338 31.19 15.66 6.61
C ARG A 338 31.11 16.79 5.57
N GLU A 339 30.61 16.51 4.37
CA GLU A 339 30.50 17.51 3.29
C GLU A 339 29.15 18.22 3.25
N LEU A 340 28.05 17.55 3.66
CA LEU A 340 26.70 18.07 3.45
C LEU A 340 26.00 18.58 4.72
N ARG A 341 26.51 18.29 5.94
CA ARG A 341 25.99 18.94 7.15
C ARG A 341 26.72 20.24 7.45
N PRO A 342 26.02 21.39 7.49
CA PRO A 342 26.64 22.63 7.91
C PRO A 342 27.07 22.52 9.39
N ALA A 343 28.37 22.67 9.65
CA ALA A 343 28.90 22.67 11.01
C ALA A 343 28.34 23.87 11.79
N GLY A 344 27.42 23.60 12.73
CA GLY A 344 26.98 24.50 13.80
C GLY A 344 27.05 26.00 13.50
N GLY A 345 26.21 26.50 12.58
CA GLY A 345 25.90 27.92 12.43
C GLY A 345 27.05 28.88 12.05
N VAL A 346 28.29 28.42 11.83
CA VAL A 346 29.40 29.27 11.36
C VAL A 346 29.87 28.79 10.00
N VAL A 347 29.30 29.43 8.98
CA VAL A 347 29.63 29.24 7.57
C VAL A 347 31.04 29.78 7.30
N GLY A 348 31.96 28.90 6.93
CA GLY A 348 33.23 29.29 6.31
C GLY A 348 32.99 29.92 4.93
N PRO A 349 33.89 30.78 4.42
CA PRO A 349 33.62 31.70 3.30
C PRO A 349 33.48 31.06 1.90
N THR A 350 33.24 29.73 1.79
CA THR A 350 33.27 29.01 0.51
C THR A 350 32.01 28.20 0.21
N THR A 351 31.03 28.14 1.11
CA THR A 351 29.73 27.51 0.85
C THR A 351 28.66 28.60 0.82
N ALA A 352 28.13 28.92 -0.36
CA ALA A 352 26.99 29.81 -0.48
C ALA A 352 25.78 29.16 0.23
N ALA A 353 25.56 29.54 1.49
CA ALA A 353 24.46 29.01 2.29
C ALA A 353 23.14 29.46 1.65
N VAL A 354 22.30 28.51 1.27
CA VAL A 354 20.91 28.78 0.89
C VAL A 354 20.25 29.43 2.09
N ALA A 355 19.76 30.67 1.94
CA ALA A 355 19.13 31.39 3.04
C ALA A 355 17.76 30.75 3.38
N VAL A 356 17.69 30.05 4.51
CA VAL A 356 16.46 29.36 4.95
C VAL A 356 15.59 30.33 5.76
N PRO A 357 14.28 30.46 5.44
CA PRO A 357 13.36 31.31 6.21
C PRO A 357 13.16 30.79 7.64
N PRO A 358 12.66 31.62 8.58
CA PRO A 358 12.21 31.15 9.88
C PRO A 358 11.04 30.16 9.74
N VAL A 359 10.89 29.25 10.71
CA VAL A 359 9.83 28.23 10.70
C VAL A 359 8.45 28.90 10.77
N ALA A 360 7.60 28.59 9.79
CA ALA A 360 6.23 29.08 9.78
C ALA A 360 5.34 28.21 10.70
N PRO A 361 4.47 28.82 11.55
CA PRO A 361 3.58 28.06 12.41
C PRO A 361 2.47 27.36 11.60
N PRO A 362 1.81 26.32 12.16
CA PRO A 362 0.65 25.68 11.54
C PRO A 362 -0.44 26.69 11.18
N SER A 363 -1.09 26.52 10.03
CA SER A 363 -2.20 27.38 9.61
C SER A 363 -3.49 27.09 10.38
N ASP A 364 -3.60 25.88 10.92
CA ASP A 364 -4.69 25.41 11.77
C ASP A 364 -4.34 25.58 13.27
N PRO A 365 -5.11 26.39 14.03
CA PRO A 365 -4.86 26.62 15.45
C PRO A 365 -5.11 25.38 16.32
N ASP A 366 -5.94 24.42 15.87
CA ASP A 366 -6.15 23.16 16.58
C ASP A 366 -4.88 22.29 16.49
N LEU A 367 -4.28 22.21 15.29
CA LEU A 367 -3.04 21.47 15.08
C LEU A 367 -1.88 22.10 15.87
N ALA A 368 -1.79 23.43 15.93
CA ALA A 368 -0.77 24.09 16.75
C ALA A 368 -0.85 23.69 18.23
N ARG A 369 -2.06 23.69 18.81
CA ARG A 369 -2.28 23.23 20.19
C ARG A 369 -2.01 21.74 20.39
N GLU A 370 -2.32 20.93 19.39
CA GLU A 370 -2.04 19.50 19.40
C GLU A 370 -0.54 19.23 19.42
N LEU A 371 0.25 19.90 18.58
CA LEU A 371 1.72 19.80 18.59
C LEU A 371 2.31 20.23 19.94
N ASP A 372 1.82 21.31 20.55
CA ASP A 372 2.25 21.73 21.88
C ASP A 372 1.93 20.67 22.95
N ALA A 373 0.78 19.99 22.86
CA ALA A 373 0.42 18.90 23.76
C ALA A 373 1.29 17.66 23.55
N LEU A 374 1.64 17.36 22.29
CA LEU A 374 2.49 16.24 21.90
C LEU A 374 3.92 16.36 22.42
N VAL A 375 4.43 17.58 22.69
CA VAL A 375 5.75 17.78 23.32
C VAL A 375 5.86 17.06 24.66
N ALA A 376 4.75 16.90 25.39
CA ALA A 376 4.72 16.17 26.66
C ALA A 376 4.66 14.63 26.48
N LEU A 377 4.54 14.13 25.25
CA LEU A 377 4.41 12.72 24.91
C LEU A 377 5.61 12.28 24.05
N PRO A 378 6.67 11.72 24.66
CA PRO A 378 7.83 11.22 23.92
C PRO A 378 7.40 10.20 22.85
N PRO A 379 7.86 10.31 21.60
CA PRO A 379 7.60 9.30 20.58
C PRO A 379 8.06 7.90 21.01
N GLY A 380 7.34 6.86 20.60
CA GLY A 380 7.64 5.47 21.00
C GLY A 380 7.23 5.12 22.43
N SER A 381 6.76 6.07 23.26
CA SER A 381 6.29 5.80 24.63
C SER A 381 5.04 4.91 24.69
N GLY A 382 4.36 4.73 23.56
CA GLY A 382 3.36 3.69 23.37
C GLY A 382 2.47 3.94 22.16
N ARG A 383 1.61 2.95 21.85
CA ARG A 383 0.75 2.99 20.65
C ARG A 383 -0.14 4.23 20.54
N ASP A 384 -0.64 4.75 21.65
CA ASP A 384 -1.50 5.94 21.62
C ASP A 384 -0.70 7.22 21.33
N ALA A 385 0.51 7.34 21.87
CA ALA A 385 1.42 8.44 21.55
C ALA A 385 1.86 8.38 20.08
N ASP A 386 2.21 7.19 19.59
CA ASP A 386 2.58 7.01 18.18
C ASP A 386 1.40 7.32 17.25
N ARG A 387 0.19 6.87 17.58
CA ARG A 387 -1.02 7.26 16.83
C ARG A 387 -1.25 8.76 16.82
N ALA A 388 -1.00 9.44 17.93
CA ALA A 388 -1.17 10.89 18.01
C ALA A 388 -0.13 11.62 17.14
N TRP A 389 1.14 11.18 17.15
CA TRP A 389 2.17 11.68 16.25
C TRP A 389 1.85 11.40 14.77
N GLN A 390 1.30 10.23 14.46
CA GLN A 390 0.86 9.89 13.09
C GLN A 390 -0.33 10.75 12.66
N ALA A 391 -1.33 10.95 13.51
CA ALA A 391 -2.48 11.79 13.22
C ALA A 391 -2.08 13.26 12.94
N ALA A 392 -1.09 13.78 13.67
CA ALA A 392 -0.50 15.08 13.37
C ALA A 392 0.25 15.08 12.03
N GLY A 393 0.97 14.00 11.72
CA GLY A 393 1.63 13.76 10.44
C GLY A 393 0.66 13.71 9.27
N ASP A 394 -0.54 13.13 9.43
CA ASP A 394 -1.56 13.03 8.37
C ASP A 394 -2.15 14.38 7.95
N ARG A 395 -1.93 15.44 8.75
CA ARG A 395 -2.43 16.80 8.51
C ARG A 395 -1.39 17.72 7.84
N LEU A 396 -0.48 17.17 7.01
CA LEU A 396 0.56 17.94 6.31
C LEU A 396 0.03 19.16 5.53
N SER A 397 -1.20 19.11 5.02
CA SER A 397 -1.82 20.24 4.32
C SER A 397 -2.04 21.49 5.19
N ALA A 398 -2.12 21.31 6.51
CA ALA A 398 -2.23 22.38 7.49
C ALA A 398 -0.86 22.91 7.98
N LEU A 399 0.24 22.32 7.50
CA LEU A 399 1.60 22.73 7.84
C LEU A 399 2.20 23.50 6.65
N PRO A 400 2.28 24.84 6.71
CA PRO A 400 2.97 25.61 5.67
C PRO A 400 4.50 25.33 5.66
N ASP A 401 5.03 24.80 6.76
CA ASP A 401 6.43 24.39 6.91
C ASP A 401 6.50 23.13 7.78
N VAL A 402 7.01 22.03 7.22
CA VAL A 402 7.09 20.73 7.92
C VAL A 402 8.07 20.77 9.11
N ARG A 403 8.96 21.76 9.17
CA ARG A 403 9.87 21.95 10.30
C ARG A 403 9.15 22.21 11.61
N ALA A 404 7.92 22.74 11.59
CA ALA A 404 7.11 22.90 12.81
C ALA A 404 6.82 21.55 13.49
N LEU A 405 6.48 20.53 12.69
CA LEU A 405 6.24 19.16 13.16
C LEU A 405 7.55 18.52 13.65
N ARG A 406 8.64 18.69 12.89
CA ARG A 406 9.98 18.24 13.30
C ARG A 406 10.39 18.85 14.63
N ASP A 407 10.25 20.16 14.81
CA ASP A 407 10.71 20.87 16.00
C ASP A 407 9.90 20.47 17.23
N ALA A 408 8.59 20.25 17.09
CA ALA A 408 7.77 19.67 18.14
C ALA A 408 8.25 18.26 18.54
N ARG A 409 8.53 17.41 17.56
CA ARG A 409 9.02 16.03 17.80
C ARG A 409 10.41 16.03 18.46
N ARG A 410 11.30 16.93 18.05
CA ARG A 410 12.61 17.14 18.68
C ARG A 410 12.45 17.65 20.12
N ALA A 411 11.53 18.57 20.38
CA ALA A 411 11.24 19.06 21.72
C ALA A 411 10.66 17.97 22.64
N ALA A 412 9.97 16.97 22.08
CA ALA A 412 9.52 15.77 22.78
C ALA A 412 10.65 14.77 23.09
N GLY A 413 11.91 15.09 22.74
CA GLY A 413 13.09 14.27 23.02
C GLY A 413 13.46 13.26 21.94
N ALA A 414 12.82 13.30 20.77
CA ALA A 414 13.09 12.35 19.70
C ALA A 414 14.39 12.68 18.95
N SER A 415 15.32 11.73 18.97
CA SER A 415 16.61 11.84 18.28
C SER A 415 16.51 11.55 16.77
N ASP A 416 15.36 11.15 16.26
CA ASP A 416 15.09 10.84 14.84
C ASP A 416 14.25 11.89 14.12
N ALA A 417 13.99 13.04 14.75
CA ALA A 417 12.97 14.00 14.29
C ALA A 417 13.12 14.43 12.82
N ASP A 418 14.34 14.74 12.36
CA ASP A 418 14.58 15.12 10.95
C ASP A 418 14.22 13.99 9.97
N ARG A 419 14.68 12.76 10.27
CA ARG A 419 14.49 11.59 9.40
C ARG A 419 13.03 11.17 9.38
N TRP A 420 12.38 11.10 10.55
CA TRP A 420 10.97 10.79 10.65
C TRP A 420 10.11 11.80 9.89
N THR A 421 10.41 13.11 10.01
CA THR A 421 9.69 14.12 9.21
C THR A 421 9.99 13.97 7.73
N ALA A 422 11.24 13.72 7.32
CA ALA A 422 11.59 13.48 5.92
C ALA A 422 10.87 12.25 5.33
N GLU A 423 10.69 11.17 6.09
CA GLU A 423 9.97 9.96 5.65
C GLU A 423 8.51 10.23 5.28
N LEU A 424 7.86 11.22 5.92
CA LEU A 424 6.50 11.64 5.55
C LEU A 424 6.42 12.24 4.14
N LEU A 425 7.55 12.54 3.49
CA LEU A 425 7.60 12.96 2.09
C LEU A 425 7.13 11.85 1.16
N VAL A 426 7.54 10.62 1.46
CA VAL A 426 7.35 9.43 0.61
C VAL A 426 6.26 8.50 1.15
N THR A 427 5.80 8.71 2.38
CA THR A 427 4.75 7.88 3.01
C THR A 427 3.51 8.69 3.38
N ARG A 428 2.33 8.22 2.98
CA ARG A 428 1.02 8.63 3.53
C ARG A 428 0.32 7.44 4.17
N ILE A 429 -0.69 7.66 5.01
CA ILE A 429 -1.51 6.58 5.54
C ILE A 429 -2.84 6.52 4.78
N GLY A 430 -3.08 5.41 4.09
CA GLY A 430 -4.34 5.12 3.40
C GLY A 430 -5.45 4.67 4.35
N HIS A 431 -6.65 4.47 3.80
CA HIS A 431 -7.78 3.96 4.57
C HIS A 431 -7.43 2.62 5.24
N GLY A 432 -7.52 2.55 6.58
CA GLY A 432 -7.18 1.34 7.35
C GLY A 432 -5.76 1.28 7.94
N GLY A 433 -4.96 2.35 7.83
CA GLY A 433 -3.66 2.43 8.52
C GLY A 433 -2.47 1.86 7.74
N ARG A 434 -2.66 1.50 6.46
CA ARG A 434 -1.57 1.07 5.56
C ARG A 434 -0.78 2.29 5.10
N LYS A 435 0.55 2.21 5.10
CA LYS A 435 1.37 3.23 4.45
C LYS A 435 1.22 3.06 2.93
N ILE A 436 0.83 4.12 2.23
CA ILE A 436 0.70 4.21 0.77
C ILE A 436 1.67 5.25 0.26
N GLY A 437 2.01 5.16 -1.03
CA GLY A 437 2.85 6.14 -1.67
C GLY A 437 2.29 7.56 -1.60
N ALA A 438 3.13 8.54 -1.30
CA ALA A 438 2.74 9.94 -1.39
C ALA A 438 2.75 10.41 -2.86
N LEU A 439 1.85 11.32 -3.25
CA LEU A 439 2.02 12.09 -4.49
C LEU A 439 2.38 13.53 -4.09
N LEU A 440 3.58 13.98 -4.45
CA LEU A 440 4.03 15.33 -4.13
C LEU A 440 3.49 16.30 -5.19
N THR A 441 2.76 17.33 -4.76
CA THR A 441 2.40 18.44 -5.66
C THR A 441 3.47 19.54 -5.63
N PRO A 442 3.58 20.40 -6.66
CA PRO A 442 4.46 21.57 -6.61
C PRO A 442 4.21 22.48 -5.40
N ALA A 443 2.97 22.57 -4.92
CA ALA A 443 2.62 23.33 -3.73
C ALA A 443 3.09 22.66 -2.44
N ASP A 444 3.15 21.33 -2.40
CA ASP A 444 3.72 20.61 -1.26
C ASP A 444 5.24 20.84 -1.18
N ALA A 445 5.95 20.84 -2.31
CA ALA A 445 7.40 21.04 -2.35
C ALA A 445 7.86 22.34 -1.65
N GLU A 446 7.05 23.40 -1.68
CA GLU A 446 7.30 24.66 -0.95
C GLU A 446 7.38 24.47 0.58
N ARG A 447 6.64 23.50 1.13
CA ARG A 447 6.61 23.19 2.57
C ARG A 447 7.82 22.38 3.02
N TRP A 448 8.45 21.66 2.09
CA TRP A 448 9.51 20.69 2.33
C TRP A 448 10.92 21.26 2.14
N TRP A 449 11.10 22.17 1.19
CA TRP A 449 12.44 22.65 0.84
C TRP A 449 13.23 23.22 2.04
N PRO A 450 12.63 23.92 3.03
CA PRO A 450 13.40 24.45 4.15
C PRO A 450 14.02 23.35 5.02
N LEU A 451 13.34 22.21 5.19
CA LEU A 451 13.87 21.05 5.91
C LEU A 451 15.11 20.50 5.22
N PHE A 452 15.04 20.28 3.90
CA PHE A 452 16.14 19.72 3.11
C PHE A 452 17.28 20.73 2.89
N ALA A 453 17.02 22.03 2.98
CA ALA A 453 18.08 23.04 2.98
C ALA A 453 18.90 23.01 4.29
N GLU A 454 18.28 22.66 5.42
CA GLU A 454 19.00 22.42 6.69
C GLU A 454 19.68 21.04 6.74
N ARG A 455 19.18 20.08 5.97
CA ARG A 455 19.61 18.68 5.93
C ARG A 455 19.92 18.21 4.49
N LEU A 456 20.93 18.82 3.86
CA LEU A 456 21.37 18.44 2.51
C LEU A 456 21.86 16.98 2.43
N ASP A 457 22.32 16.44 3.55
CA ASP A 457 22.68 15.02 3.68
C ASP A 457 21.47 14.10 3.46
N LEU A 458 20.28 14.48 3.95
CA LEU A 458 19.04 13.76 3.67
C LEU A 458 18.65 13.94 2.20
N ALA A 459 18.79 15.14 1.61
CA ALA A 459 18.50 15.32 0.20
C ALA A 459 19.38 14.42 -0.69
N ASP A 460 20.67 14.30 -0.39
CA ASP A 460 21.58 13.38 -1.08
C ASP A 460 21.21 11.91 -0.89
N GLU A 461 20.73 11.53 0.30
CA GLU A 461 20.24 10.17 0.57
C GLU A 461 18.99 9.85 -0.28
N TYR A 462 18.05 10.79 -0.44
CA TYR A 462 16.85 10.59 -1.27
C TYR A 462 17.15 10.59 -2.78
N LEU A 463 18.30 11.13 -3.20
CA LEU A 463 18.80 11.00 -4.58
C LEU A 463 19.43 9.62 -4.85
N ASP A 464 19.60 8.75 -3.86
CA ASP A 464 20.16 7.39 -4.04
C ASP A 464 19.20 6.44 -4.76
N GLY A 465 17.90 6.76 -4.85
CA GLY A 465 16.91 5.88 -5.47
C GLY A 465 16.60 4.62 -4.63
N PRO A 466 15.99 3.57 -5.22
CA PRO A 466 15.50 2.37 -4.53
C PRO A 466 16.57 1.52 -3.81
N ASP A 467 17.86 1.81 -4.00
CA ASP A 467 18.96 1.21 -3.22
C ASP A 467 18.94 1.58 -1.73
N GLY A 468 18.13 2.57 -1.34
CA GLY A 468 17.92 3.01 0.04
C GLY A 468 16.56 2.59 0.60
N LYS A 469 16.22 1.29 0.50
CA LYS A 469 14.90 0.71 0.84
C LYS A 469 14.34 1.19 2.19
N ARG A 470 13.28 1.98 2.19
CA ARG A 470 12.62 2.58 3.37
C ARG A 470 11.09 2.34 3.42
N HIS A 471 10.47 1.75 2.40
CA HIS A 471 9.03 1.50 2.35
C HIS A 471 8.71 0.03 1.99
N PRO A 472 7.65 -0.57 2.56
CA PRO A 472 7.22 -1.93 2.19
C PRO A 472 6.50 -2.02 0.83
N ASP A 473 5.96 -0.91 0.30
CA ASP A 473 5.34 -0.81 -1.03
C ASP A 473 6.15 0.19 -1.88
N GLU A 474 7.40 -0.15 -2.22
CA GLU A 474 8.37 0.77 -2.86
C GLU A 474 8.10 1.05 -4.34
N ASP A 475 7.42 0.13 -5.02
CA ASP A 475 7.15 0.20 -6.45
C ASP A 475 6.23 1.40 -6.80
N ALA A 476 5.52 1.95 -5.81
CA ALA A 476 4.59 3.07 -5.97
C ALA A 476 5.21 4.47 -5.82
N VAL A 477 6.48 4.65 -5.38
CA VAL A 477 7.03 5.98 -5.03
C VAL A 477 8.41 6.28 -5.62
N ASP A 478 8.48 7.27 -6.52
CA ASP A 478 9.74 7.82 -7.02
C ASP A 478 10.32 8.89 -6.09
N ALA A 479 11.04 8.46 -5.05
CA ALA A 479 11.69 9.35 -4.08
C ALA A 479 12.69 10.33 -4.71
N THR A 480 13.37 9.92 -5.80
CA THR A 480 14.33 10.77 -6.52
C THR A 480 13.61 11.91 -7.26
N ALA A 481 12.48 11.61 -7.93
CA ALA A 481 11.66 12.64 -8.56
C ALA A 481 11.10 13.64 -7.52
N MET A 482 10.63 13.14 -6.37
CA MET A 482 10.13 14.00 -5.30
C MET A 482 11.19 14.94 -4.76
N ILE A 483 12.38 14.44 -4.41
CA ILE A 483 13.44 15.29 -3.88
C ILE A 483 13.94 16.28 -4.93
N LEU A 484 13.99 15.92 -6.21
CA LEU A 484 14.33 16.86 -7.28
C LEU A 484 13.28 17.98 -7.40
N MET A 485 11.99 17.68 -7.23
CA MET A 485 10.96 18.71 -7.20
C MET A 485 11.09 19.64 -5.98
N VAL A 486 11.51 19.12 -4.83
CA VAL A 486 11.84 19.92 -3.64
C VAL A 486 13.08 20.80 -3.88
N LEU A 487 14.15 20.23 -4.44
CA LEU A 487 15.38 20.95 -4.76
C LEU A 487 15.14 22.07 -5.80
N GLU A 488 14.17 21.89 -6.71
CA GLU A 488 13.78 22.92 -7.68
C GLU A 488 13.25 24.20 -7.00
N ARG A 489 12.71 24.09 -5.77
CA ARG A 489 12.21 25.22 -4.98
C ARG A 489 13.32 25.99 -4.28
N PHE A 490 14.56 25.49 -4.29
CA PHE A 490 15.66 26.19 -3.66
C PHE A 490 15.93 27.52 -4.39
N PRO A 491 16.22 28.61 -3.66
CA PRO A 491 16.60 29.89 -4.26
C PRO A 491 17.78 29.78 -5.24
N ALA A 492 18.73 28.87 -4.98
CA ALA A 492 19.86 28.55 -5.84
C ALA A 492 20.18 27.05 -5.75
N ALA A 493 20.83 26.51 -6.79
CA ALA A 493 21.27 25.12 -6.78
C ALA A 493 22.23 24.88 -5.59
N PRO A 494 22.05 23.82 -4.80
CA PRO A 494 22.93 23.55 -3.68
C PRO A 494 24.31 23.09 -4.18
N GLU A 495 25.31 23.97 -4.02
CA GLU A 495 26.69 23.75 -4.49
C GLU A 495 27.25 22.34 -4.20
N PRO A 496 27.09 21.77 -2.99
CA PRO A 496 27.61 20.43 -2.70
C PRO A 496 26.97 19.30 -3.52
N LEU A 497 25.73 19.47 -3.99
CA LEU A 497 25.04 18.47 -4.80
C LEU A 497 25.21 18.69 -6.31
N VAL A 498 25.80 19.82 -6.75
CA VAL A 498 25.96 20.15 -8.17
C VAL A 498 26.65 19.01 -8.96
N PRO A 499 27.74 18.37 -8.49
CA PRO A 499 28.37 17.27 -9.25
C PRO A 499 27.42 16.10 -9.49
N ARG A 500 26.65 15.71 -8.46
CA ARG A 500 25.70 14.61 -8.52
C ARG A 500 24.50 14.94 -9.41
N LEU A 501 23.92 16.12 -9.24
CA LEU A 501 22.84 16.62 -10.09
C LEU A 501 23.30 16.73 -11.55
N THR A 502 24.54 17.13 -11.80
CA THR A 502 25.12 17.20 -13.14
C THR A 502 25.24 15.82 -13.77
N ALA A 503 25.65 14.80 -12.99
CA ALA A 503 25.68 13.42 -13.47
C ALA A 503 24.27 12.92 -13.86
N LEU A 504 23.25 13.20 -13.03
CA LEU A 504 21.84 12.90 -13.36
C LEU A 504 21.37 13.65 -14.61
N ALA A 505 21.70 14.95 -14.72
CA ALA A 505 21.30 15.81 -15.83
C ALA A 505 21.91 15.41 -17.18
N LEU A 506 23.10 14.79 -17.17
CA LEU A 506 23.83 14.33 -18.36
C LEU A 506 23.64 12.83 -18.63
N GLY A 507 23.03 12.08 -17.72
CA GLY A 507 22.70 10.68 -17.93
C GLY A 507 21.51 10.46 -18.87
N ALA A 508 21.11 9.20 -18.97
CA ALA A 508 19.88 8.75 -19.63
C ALA A 508 18.72 8.52 -18.64
N SER A 509 18.86 8.87 -17.36
CA SER A 509 17.79 8.62 -16.38
C SER A 509 16.57 9.50 -16.65
N ARG A 510 15.38 9.02 -16.31
CA ARG A 510 14.12 9.79 -16.37
C ARG A 510 14.17 11.08 -15.55
N HIS A 511 15.06 11.13 -14.56
CA HIS A 511 15.27 12.29 -13.68
C HIS A 511 16.11 13.41 -14.31
N ARG A 512 16.71 13.20 -15.49
CA ARG A 512 17.62 14.17 -16.16
C ARG A 512 17.01 15.56 -16.30
N LEU A 513 15.77 15.65 -16.77
CA LEU A 513 15.09 16.94 -16.97
C LEU A 513 14.80 17.65 -15.65
N ALA A 514 14.41 16.90 -14.62
CA ALA A 514 14.20 17.44 -13.28
C ALA A 514 15.52 17.96 -12.69
N ALA A 515 16.62 17.21 -12.81
CA ALA A 515 17.95 17.64 -12.38
C ALA A 515 18.40 18.93 -13.09
N ARG A 516 18.13 19.08 -14.40
CA ARG A 516 18.41 20.32 -15.14
C ARG A 516 17.59 21.51 -14.64
N ARG A 517 16.32 21.31 -14.25
CA ARG A 517 15.51 22.37 -13.63
C ARG A 517 16.08 22.84 -12.30
N VAL A 518 16.65 21.93 -11.51
CA VAL A 518 17.38 22.27 -10.27
C VAL A 518 18.65 23.08 -10.59
N LEU A 519 19.43 22.62 -11.57
CA LEU A 519 20.71 23.24 -11.94
C LEU A 519 20.54 24.60 -12.63
N ARG A 520 19.47 24.81 -13.40
CA ARG A 520 19.22 26.05 -14.17
C ARG A 520 20.45 26.41 -15.01
N ASP A 521 20.96 27.63 -14.89
CA ASP A 521 22.13 28.13 -15.61
C ASP A 521 23.45 27.96 -14.83
N HIS A 522 23.55 26.96 -13.96
CA HIS A 522 24.73 26.79 -13.10
C HIS A 522 26.02 26.64 -13.92
N PRO A 523 27.03 27.51 -13.73
CA PRO A 523 28.17 27.63 -14.64
C PRO A 523 29.03 26.35 -14.71
N VAL A 524 29.20 25.66 -13.58
CA VAL A 524 29.96 24.40 -13.53
C VAL A 524 29.24 23.29 -14.30
N ALA A 525 27.91 23.21 -14.18
CA ALA A 525 27.13 22.18 -14.83
C ALA A 525 27.06 22.41 -16.34
N LEU A 526 26.90 23.68 -16.78
CA LEU A 526 26.96 24.04 -18.20
C LEU A 526 28.35 23.79 -18.81
N THR A 527 29.42 23.98 -18.05
CA THR A 527 30.77 23.62 -18.49
C THR A 527 30.92 22.12 -18.69
N ALA A 528 30.38 21.32 -17.76
CA ALA A 528 30.35 19.87 -17.88
C ALA A 528 29.48 19.41 -19.07
N ALA A 529 28.33 20.04 -19.31
CA ALA A 529 27.48 19.76 -20.47
C ALA A 529 28.20 20.02 -21.79
N ARG A 530 28.90 21.17 -21.92
CA ARG A 530 29.71 21.47 -23.11
C ARG A 530 30.84 20.46 -23.31
N ALA A 531 31.48 20.01 -22.23
CA ALA A 531 32.51 18.98 -22.28
C ALA A 531 31.95 17.61 -22.70
N ALA A 532 30.79 17.22 -22.16
CA ALA A 532 30.09 15.99 -22.52
C ALA A 532 29.62 16.00 -23.99
N TRP A 533 29.14 17.14 -24.48
CA TRP A 533 28.78 17.33 -25.89
C TRP A 533 29.98 17.14 -26.84
N ALA A 534 31.18 17.53 -26.43
CA ALA A 534 32.41 17.27 -27.17
C ALA A 534 33.04 15.89 -26.89
N GLY A 535 32.46 15.13 -25.95
CA GLY A 535 33.00 13.86 -25.46
C GLY A 535 32.64 12.66 -26.33
N GLU A 536 33.22 11.50 -26.00
CA GLU A 536 33.06 10.24 -26.75
C GLU A 536 31.82 9.44 -26.35
N ASP A 537 31.30 9.62 -25.12
CA ASP A 537 30.09 8.95 -24.63
C ASP A 537 28.85 9.45 -25.38
N ALA A 538 28.21 8.56 -26.14
CA ALA A 538 27.06 8.87 -26.97
C ALA A 538 25.84 9.32 -26.14
N THR A 539 25.63 8.72 -24.97
CA THR A 539 24.49 9.04 -24.09
C THR A 539 24.67 10.43 -23.50
N ALA A 540 25.83 10.69 -22.90
CA ALA A 540 26.15 11.99 -22.34
C ALA A 540 26.18 13.09 -23.41
N ARG A 541 26.63 12.77 -24.63
CA ARG A 541 26.61 13.70 -25.76
C ARG A 541 25.20 14.09 -26.19
N SER A 542 24.29 13.12 -26.34
CA SER A 542 22.90 13.37 -26.72
C SER A 542 22.15 14.13 -25.63
N SER A 543 22.33 13.73 -24.36
CA SER A 543 21.77 14.42 -23.19
C SER A 543 22.26 15.88 -23.11
N ALA A 544 23.56 16.10 -23.30
CA ALA A 544 24.12 17.45 -23.34
C ALA A 544 23.63 18.28 -24.54
N ALA A 545 23.53 17.68 -25.73
CA ALA A 545 23.04 18.35 -26.93
C ALA A 545 21.61 18.85 -26.75
N GLU A 546 20.74 18.02 -26.17
CA GLU A 546 19.36 18.39 -25.85
C GLU A 546 19.30 19.52 -24.82
N TRP A 547 20.09 19.44 -23.75
CA TRP A 547 20.12 20.50 -22.73
C TRP A 547 20.58 21.84 -23.32
N LEU A 548 21.72 21.84 -24.02
CA LEU A 548 22.30 23.05 -24.60
C LEU A 548 21.43 23.63 -25.72
N ALA A 549 20.79 22.78 -26.55
CA ALA A 549 19.84 23.24 -27.55
C ALA A 549 18.59 23.86 -26.93
N GLY A 550 18.09 23.30 -25.82
CA GLY A 550 16.97 23.88 -25.05
C GLY A 550 17.28 25.26 -24.46
N LEU A 551 18.56 25.54 -24.17
CA LEU A 551 19.05 26.85 -23.74
C LEU A 551 19.36 27.80 -24.92
N GLY A 552 19.24 27.33 -26.16
CA GLY A 552 19.55 28.12 -27.36
C GLY A 552 21.05 28.30 -27.64
N GLU A 553 21.89 27.38 -27.18
CA GLU A 553 23.35 27.43 -27.43
C GLU A 553 23.64 27.38 -28.94
N PRO A 554 24.37 28.37 -29.51
CA PRO A 554 24.60 28.44 -30.94
C PRO A 554 25.34 27.23 -31.52
N GLY A 555 24.83 26.67 -32.60
CA GLY A 555 25.46 25.55 -33.32
C GLY A 555 25.19 24.17 -32.71
N VAL A 556 24.39 24.08 -31.65
CA VAL A 556 23.93 22.81 -31.08
C VAL A 556 22.55 22.48 -31.64
N ALA A 557 22.39 21.29 -32.23
CA ALA A 557 21.11 20.76 -32.66
C ALA A 557 20.56 19.81 -31.58
N ALA A 558 19.28 19.94 -31.25
CA ALA A 558 18.61 18.99 -30.36
C ALA A 558 18.60 17.59 -31.02
N PRO A 559 18.79 16.51 -30.23
CA PRO A 559 18.56 15.16 -30.72
C PRO A 559 17.09 14.95 -31.06
N ALA A 560 16.79 13.86 -31.78
CA ALA A 560 15.40 13.46 -32.03
C ALA A 560 14.69 13.14 -30.70
N PRO A 561 13.38 13.44 -30.56
CA PRO A 561 12.61 13.00 -29.39
C PRO A 561 12.68 11.48 -29.20
N GLY A 562 12.84 11.04 -27.95
CA GLY A 562 12.97 9.61 -27.61
C GLY A 562 14.33 9.00 -27.97
N TRP A 563 15.39 9.81 -28.12
CA TRP A 563 16.76 9.33 -28.39
C TRP A 563 17.30 8.38 -27.31
N GLU A 564 16.76 8.48 -26.10
CA GLU A 564 17.04 7.64 -24.95
C GLU A 564 16.59 6.19 -25.13
N PHE A 565 15.65 5.94 -26.04
CA PHE A 565 15.14 4.60 -26.31
C PHE A 565 15.88 3.84 -27.41
N GLY A 566 16.88 4.46 -28.06
CA GLY A 566 17.51 3.92 -29.27
C GLY A 566 16.74 4.27 -30.55
N GLY A 567 17.45 4.36 -31.67
CA GLY A 567 16.95 4.96 -32.92
C GLY A 567 15.71 4.30 -33.54
N ASP A 568 15.37 3.07 -33.15
CA ASP A 568 14.31 2.24 -33.73
C ASP A 568 13.30 1.67 -32.71
N ALA A 569 13.48 1.86 -31.39
CA ALA A 569 12.62 1.24 -30.39
C ALA A 569 11.20 1.82 -30.37
N LEU A 570 11.03 3.13 -30.56
CA LEU A 570 9.70 3.76 -30.56
C LEU A 570 9.13 3.92 -31.97
N PRO A 571 7.83 3.64 -32.19
CA PRO A 571 7.17 3.96 -33.45
C PRO A 571 7.20 5.46 -33.76
N ALA A 572 7.25 5.83 -35.04
CA ALA A 572 7.37 7.23 -35.48
C ALA A 572 6.22 8.12 -34.98
N ALA A 573 5.01 7.57 -34.81
CA ALA A 573 3.85 8.28 -34.27
C ALA A 573 4.06 8.65 -32.79
N ILE A 574 4.68 7.78 -32.00
CA ILE A 574 4.97 8.01 -30.58
C ILE A 574 5.99 9.13 -30.42
N ARG A 575 7.02 9.18 -31.25
CA ARG A 575 8.06 10.24 -31.19
C ARG A 575 7.55 11.66 -31.45
N GLN A 576 6.33 11.80 -31.95
CA GLN A 576 5.69 13.10 -32.17
C GLN A 576 4.86 13.57 -30.97
N LEU A 577 4.67 12.71 -29.96
CA LEU A 577 3.92 13.05 -28.76
C LEU A 577 4.69 14.05 -27.87
N PRO A 578 3.97 14.81 -27.04
CA PRO A 578 4.56 15.68 -26.03
C PRO A 578 5.51 14.94 -25.07
N ALA A 579 6.53 15.63 -24.56
CA ALA A 579 7.56 15.01 -23.71
C ALA A 579 7.00 14.42 -22.39
N ASP A 580 5.93 15.00 -21.86
CA ASP A 580 5.18 14.47 -20.72
C ASP A 580 4.53 13.12 -21.02
N ALA A 581 3.98 12.93 -22.23
CA ALA A 581 3.44 11.64 -22.67
C ALA A 581 4.54 10.60 -22.89
N LEU A 582 5.76 11.02 -23.26
CA LEU A 582 6.91 10.11 -23.42
C LEU A 582 7.56 9.74 -22.07
N GLY A 583 7.48 10.60 -21.07
CA GLY A 583 8.09 10.36 -19.75
C GLY A 583 7.56 9.11 -19.02
N VAL A 584 6.35 8.64 -19.34
CA VAL A 584 5.84 7.37 -18.81
C VAL A 584 6.59 6.16 -19.37
N LEU A 585 7.07 6.22 -20.62
CA LEU A 585 7.84 5.16 -21.24
C LEU A 585 9.25 5.04 -20.66
N ASP A 586 9.83 6.17 -20.24
CA ASP A 586 11.11 6.18 -19.53
C ASP A 586 10.98 5.42 -18.19
N ARG A 587 9.90 5.69 -17.45
CA ARG A 587 9.61 5.01 -16.18
C ARG A 587 9.38 3.52 -16.40
N PHE A 588 8.59 3.16 -17.40
CA PHE A 588 8.37 1.77 -17.80
C PHE A 588 9.68 1.06 -18.11
N ARG A 589 10.55 1.67 -18.93
CA ARG A 589 11.85 1.11 -19.31
C ARG A 589 12.73 0.86 -18.09
N GLU A 590 12.85 1.83 -17.19
CA GLU A 590 13.67 1.69 -15.98
C GLU A 590 13.15 0.56 -15.07
N GLN A 591 11.85 0.51 -14.80
CA GLN A 591 11.26 -0.52 -13.95
C GLN A 591 11.41 -1.93 -14.56
N ALA A 592 11.24 -2.06 -15.88
CA ALA A 592 11.47 -3.33 -16.57
C ALA A 592 12.92 -3.81 -16.47
N LEU A 593 13.90 -2.90 -16.60
CA LEU A 593 15.32 -3.24 -16.45
C LEU A 593 15.65 -3.63 -15.00
N ASP A 594 15.05 -2.96 -14.01
CA ASP A 594 15.24 -3.24 -12.59
C ASP A 594 14.68 -4.61 -12.19
N GLU A 595 13.55 -5.02 -12.78
CA GLU A 595 12.98 -6.39 -12.66
C GLU A 595 13.78 -7.45 -13.44
N GLY A 596 14.89 -7.06 -14.08
CA GLY A 596 15.80 -7.96 -14.78
C GLY A 596 15.35 -8.34 -16.18
N VAL A 597 14.38 -7.64 -16.77
CA VAL A 597 14.01 -7.84 -18.18
C VAL A 597 15.16 -7.38 -19.08
N PRO A 598 15.63 -8.20 -20.04
CA PRO A 598 16.69 -7.80 -20.95
C PRO A 598 16.32 -6.57 -21.77
N ALA A 599 17.23 -5.61 -21.90
CA ALA A 599 17.01 -4.36 -22.63
C ALA A 599 16.47 -4.56 -24.06
N ASP A 600 16.96 -5.59 -24.77
CA ASP A 600 16.48 -5.90 -26.12
C ASP A 600 14.99 -6.28 -26.14
N ASP A 601 14.47 -6.92 -25.08
CA ASP A 601 13.05 -7.27 -24.97
C ASP A 601 12.19 -6.06 -24.60
N VAL A 602 12.70 -5.20 -23.70
CA VAL A 602 12.09 -3.90 -23.38
C VAL A 602 11.97 -3.04 -24.64
N ASP A 603 13.03 -2.95 -25.45
CA ASP A 603 13.03 -2.18 -26.69
C ASP A 603 12.06 -2.74 -27.73
N ARG A 604 11.92 -4.08 -27.84
CA ARG A 604 10.89 -4.70 -28.69
C ARG A 604 9.48 -4.36 -28.19
N TRP A 605 9.24 -4.41 -26.88
CA TRP A 605 7.93 -4.11 -26.28
C TRP A 605 7.54 -2.64 -26.45
N LEU A 606 8.49 -1.72 -26.26
CA LEU A 606 8.33 -0.31 -26.57
C LEU A 606 7.97 -0.06 -28.05
N GLY A 607 8.37 -0.96 -28.95
CA GLY A 607 7.98 -1.00 -30.35
C GLY A 607 6.48 -1.22 -30.58
N LEU A 608 5.76 -1.73 -29.59
CA LEU A 608 4.31 -1.95 -29.64
C LEU A 608 3.50 -0.72 -29.21
N ALA A 609 4.15 0.35 -28.74
CA ALA A 609 3.49 1.55 -28.23
C ALA A 609 2.55 2.20 -29.27
N ARG A 610 1.32 2.54 -28.85
CA ARG A 610 0.33 3.23 -29.66
C ARG A 610 -0.06 4.58 -29.06
N PRO A 611 -0.22 5.64 -29.87
CA PRO A 611 -0.73 6.91 -29.39
C PRO A 611 -2.20 6.77 -29.00
N ALA A 612 -2.57 7.37 -27.86
CA ALA A 612 -3.92 7.37 -27.34
C ALA A 612 -4.27 8.75 -26.76
N LEU A 613 -5.55 8.95 -26.47
CA LEU A 613 -6.03 10.04 -25.64
C LEU A 613 -6.56 9.47 -24.33
N ARG A 614 -6.12 9.97 -23.18
CA ARG A 614 -6.57 9.51 -21.85
C ARG A 614 -7.00 10.68 -20.97
N THR A 615 -7.80 10.41 -19.95
CA THR A 615 -8.13 11.39 -18.91
C THR A 615 -6.85 11.86 -18.22
N ALA A 616 -6.67 13.17 -18.06
CA ALA A 616 -5.53 13.69 -17.32
C ALA A 616 -5.70 13.38 -15.82
N PRO A 617 -4.67 12.87 -15.11
CA PRO A 617 -4.75 12.60 -13.66
C PRO A 617 -5.18 13.82 -12.81
N GLY A 618 -4.93 15.05 -13.30
CA GLY A 618 -5.34 16.30 -12.66
C GLY A 618 -6.62 16.93 -13.20
N GLY A 619 -7.26 16.37 -14.23
CA GLY A 619 -8.47 16.91 -14.85
C GLY A 619 -8.28 18.16 -15.74
N ASP A 620 -7.05 18.60 -15.98
CA ASP A 620 -6.74 19.87 -16.67
C ASP A 620 -6.66 19.78 -18.22
N GLY A 621 -7.11 18.68 -18.83
CA GLY A 621 -7.07 18.47 -20.29
C GLY A 621 -8.03 19.39 -21.08
N PRO A 622 -7.83 19.56 -22.40
CA PRO A 622 -8.80 20.23 -23.26
C PRO A 622 -10.14 19.47 -23.25
N VAL A 623 -11.25 20.21 -23.34
CA VAL A 623 -12.57 19.61 -23.49
C VAL A 623 -12.68 18.99 -24.88
N VAL A 624 -12.92 17.68 -24.93
CA VAL A 624 -13.07 16.92 -26.17
C VAL A 624 -14.47 16.32 -26.35
N GLY A 625 -15.31 16.42 -25.32
CA GLY A 625 -16.65 15.86 -25.36
C GLY A 625 -17.48 16.14 -24.13
N ARG A 626 -18.65 15.51 -24.08
CA ARG A 626 -19.60 15.59 -22.98
C ARG A 626 -20.13 14.20 -22.64
N LEU A 627 -20.31 13.94 -21.35
CA LEU A 627 -20.90 12.71 -20.82
C LEU A 627 -22.43 12.85 -20.67
N GLY A 628 -23.16 11.81 -21.05
CA GLY A 628 -24.63 11.75 -20.98
C GLY A 628 -25.36 12.68 -21.95
N THR A 629 -26.63 12.95 -21.64
CA THR A 629 -27.53 13.82 -22.43
C THR A 629 -27.07 15.30 -22.52
N PRO A 630 -27.50 16.07 -23.55
CA PRO A 630 -28.57 15.82 -24.52
C PRO A 630 -28.19 14.90 -25.69
N LEU A 631 -29.15 14.11 -26.16
CA LEU A 631 -29.00 13.30 -27.37
C LEU A 631 -29.36 14.13 -28.61
N LEU A 632 -28.35 14.54 -29.37
CA LEU A 632 -28.51 15.33 -30.59
C LEU A 632 -28.26 14.45 -31.82
N LEU A 633 -29.32 14.15 -32.57
CA LEU A 633 -29.25 13.33 -33.79
C LEU A 633 -30.04 13.96 -34.93
N PRO A 634 -29.67 13.70 -36.20
CA PRO A 634 -30.51 14.06 -37.34
C PRO A 634 -31.90 13.43 -37.23
N PRO A 635 -32.99 14.08 -37.69
CA PRO A 635 -34.37 13.60 -37.50
C PRO A 635 -34.60 12.14 -37.93
N ASP A 636 -33.98 11.72 -39.03
CA ASP A 636 -34.14 10.38 -39.61
C ASP A 636 -33.03 9.38 -39.24
N ALA A 637 -32.04 9.78 -38.42
CA ALA A 637 -30.94 8.88 -38.04
C ALA A 637 -31.44 7.79 -37.07
N PRO A 638 -31.20 6.50 -37.32
CA PRO A 638 -31.50 5.47 -36.33
C PRO A 638 -30.54 5.59 -35.13
N THR A 639 -31.05 5.34 -33.92
CA THR A 639 -30.19 4.98 -32.79
C THR A 639 -29.69 3.54 -33.04
N PRO A 640 -28.43 3.17 -32.71
CA PRO A 640 -27.91 1.85 -33.04
C PRO A 640 -28.84 0.73 -32.55
N ALA A 641 -29.16 -0.23 -33.42
CA ALA A 641 -30.02 -1.37 -33.11
C ALA A 641 -29.37 -2.65 -33.64
N ALA A 642 -28.62 -3.30 -32.73
CA ALA A 642 -28.14 -4.69 -32.72
C ALA A 642 -27.42 -5.29 -33.93
N GLY A 643 -26.13 -5.56 -33.76
CA GLY A 643 -25.35 -6.49 -34.60
C GLY A 643 -25.56 -7.98 -34.28
N TYR A 644 -26.16 -8.33 -33.14
CA TYR A 644 -26.42 -9.74 -32.75
C TYR A 644 -27.78 -9.88 -32.05
N GLY A 645 -28.70 -10.62 -32.67
CA GLY A 645 -29.94 -11.08 -32.04
C GLY A 645 -31.12 -10.09 -32.01
N PRO A 646 -32.35 -10.57 -31.70
CA PRO A 646 -33.57 -9.78 -31.79
C PRO A 646 -33.68 -8.81 -30.61
N VAL A 647 -33.01 -7.67 -30.69
CA VAL A 647 -33.05 -6.64 -29.64
C VAL A 647 -34.36 -5.86 -29.73
N ARG A 648 -34.99 -5.64 -28.56
CA ARG A 648 -36.04 -4.65 -28.36
C ARG A 648 -35.43 -3.27 -28.61
N SER A 649 -35.89 -2.59 -29.66
CA SER A 649 -35.50 -1.20 -29.91
C SER A 649 -35.91 -0.32 -28.72
N GLY A 650 -34.97 0.02 -27.84
CA GLY A 650 -35.27 0.81 -26.63
C GLY A 650 -34.15 0.86 -25.57
N ASP A 651 -33.23 -0.09 -25.54
CA ASP A 651 -32.46 -0.39 -24.32
C ASP A 651 -31.06 0.27 -24.27
N GLN A 652 -30.72 1.17 -25.20
CA GLN A 652 -29.38 1.77 -25.29
C GLN A 652 -29.33 3.20 -24.75
N GLN A 653 -28.32 3.48 -23.93
CA GLN A 653 -28.09 4.78 -23.32
C GLN A 653 -26.91 5.51 -23.99
N LEU A 654 -27.05 6.82 -24.20
CA LEU A 654 -25.94 7.69 -24.60
C LEU A 654 -24.94 7.79 -23.44
N VAL A 655 -23.71 7.37 -23.67
CA VAL A 655 -22.63 7.45 -22.66
C VAL A 655 -21.82 8.73 -22.86
N VAL A 656 -21.38 8.99 -24.10
CA VAL A 656 -20.52 10.14 -24.42
C VAL A 656 -20.78 10.67 -25.82
N THR A 657 -20.63 11.98 -25.99
CA THR A 657 -20.52 12.67 -27.27
C THR A 657 -19.13 13.28 -27.38
N LEU A 658 -18.34 12.86 -28.38
CA LEU A 658 -17.01 13.39 -28.68
C LEU A 658 -17.07 14.40 -29.83
N ASP A 659 -16.40 15.54 -29.70
CA ASP A 659 -16.18 16.49 -30.79
C ASP A 659 -14.85 16.20 -31.49
N LEU A 660 -14.93 15.57 -32.66
CA LEU A 660 -13.75 15.12 -33.39
C LEU A 660 -12.86 16.29 -33.87
N ALA A 661 -13.41 17.49 -34.02
CA ALA A 661 -12.64 18.67 -34.42
C ALA A 661 -11.73 19.20 -33.31
N THR A 662 -11.96 18.79 -32.05
CA THR A 662 -11.13 19.19 -30.90
C THR A 662 -9.95 18.25 -30.64
N LEU A 663 -9.93 17.08 -31.29
CA LEU A 663 -8.87 16.09 -31.10
C LEU A 663 -7.58 16.57 -31.79
N PRO A 664 -6.44 16.60 -31.08
CA PRO A 664 -5.18 17.02 -31.69
C PRO A 664 -4.77 16.08 -32.84
N PRO A 665 -4.29 16.61 -33.98
CA PRO A 665 -3.76 15.77 -35.05
C PRO A 665 -2.64 14.86 -34.55
N GLY A 666 -2.72 13.57 -34.87
CA GLY A 666 -1.73 12.57 -34.43
C GLY A 666 -1.85 12.12 -32.97
N ALA A 667 -2.87 12.57 -32.23
CA ALA A 667 -3.11 12.11 -30.86
C ALA A 667 -3.55 10.64 -30.77
N THR A 668 -4.02 10.06 -31.87
CA THR A 668 -4.31 8.62 -32.00
C THR A 668 -3.80 8.13 -33.35
N ASP A 669 -3.63 6.82 -33.51
CA ASP A 669 -3.31 6.16 -34.78
C ASP A 669 -4.59 5.79 -35.57
N LEU A 670 -5.75 6.17 -35.04
CA LEU A 670 -7.06 5.87 -35.61
C LEU A 670 -7.36 6.80 -36.79
N PRO A 671 -7.88 6.28 -37.92
CA PRO A 671 -8.34 7.08 -39.05
C PRO A 671 -9.70 7.74 -38.78
N LEU A 672 -9.79 8.52 -37.70
CA LEU A 672 -11.02 9.22 -37.30
C LEU A 672 -11.42 10.28 -38.34
N PRO A 673 -12.73 10.55 -38.54
CA PRO A 673 -13.18 11.71 -39.27
C PRO A 673 -12.58 13.01 -38.68
N PRO A 674 -12.20 13.99 -39.52
CA PRO A 674 -11.54 15.22 -39.04
C PRO A 674 -12.48 16.20 -38.33
N ASP A 675 -13.80 15.97 -38.41
CA ASP A 675 -14.83 16.84 -37.85
C ASP A 675 -16.12 16.06 -37.49
N GLY A 676 -17.05 16.78 -36.87
CA GLY A 676 -18.36 16.27 -36.47
C GLY A 676 -18.35 15.68 -35.07
N HIS A 677 -19.48 15.09 -34.70
CA HIS A 677 -19.67 14.48 -33.39
C HIS A 677 -19.75 12.97 -33.49
N LEU A 678 -19.05 12.26 -32.61
CA LEU A 678 -19.15 10.82 -32.45
C LEU A 678 -19.87 10.52 -31.13
N LEU A 679 -21.06 9.92 -31.22
CA LEU A 679 -21.89 9.56 -30.08
C LEU A 679 -21.72 8.06 -29.81
N LEU A 680 -21.40 7.68 -28.58
CA LEU A 680 -21.23 6.30 -28.15
C LEU A 680 -22.37 5.85 -27.24
N PHE A 681 -22.90 4.66 -27.51
CA PHE A 681 -24.05 4.09 -26.83
C PHE A 681 -23.72 2.72 -26.23
N ALA A 682 -24.33 2.41 -25.09
CA ALA A 682 -24.27 1.10 -24.44
C ALA A 682 -25.54 0.83 -23.63
N ASN A 683 -25.91 -0.46 -23.53
CA ASN A 683 -26.71 -1.04 -22.46
C ASN A 683 -25.71 -1.59 -21.45
N VAL A 684 -25.74 -1.11 -20.21
CA VAL A 684 -24.77 -1.50 -19.17
C VAL A 684 -25.36 -2.51 -18.17
N GLU A 685 -26.28 -3.35 -18.61
CA GLU A 685 -26.86 -4.45 -17.85
C GLU A 685 -25.89 -5.63 -17.73
N LEU A 686 -25.80 -6.23 -16.55
CA LEU A 686 -24.88 -7.33 -16.23
C LEU A 686 -25.46 -8.69 -16.64
N GLU A 687 -25.79 -8.86 -17.92
CA GLU A 687 -26.31 -10.13 -18.45
C GLU A 687 -25.31 -10.87 -19.34
N ASP A 688 -24.60 -10.16 -20.23
CA ASP A 688 -23.69 -10.73 -21.23
C ASP A 688 -22.39 -9.90 -21.36
N GLU A 689 -21.28 -10.55 -21.74
CA GLU A 689 -20.02 -9.85 -22.06
C GLU A 689 -20.16 -8.95 -23.30
N LEU A 690 -21.00 -9.36 -24.26
CA LEU A 690 -21.32 -8.59 -25.46
C LEU A 690 -22.64 -7.87 -25.24
N VAL A 691 -22.57 -6.56 -25.03
CA VAL A 691 -23.72 -5.75 -24.66
C VAL A 691 -24.31 -5.01 -25.86
N ALA A 692 -25.62 -4.76 -25.83
CA ALA A 692 -26.27 -3.96 -26.86
C ALA A 692 -25.71 -2.53 -26.83
N GLY A 693 -25.11 -2.06 -27.91
CA GLY A 693 -24.58 -0.69 -28.01
C GLY A 693 -24.25 -0.30 -29.44
N GLY A 694 -23.43 0.74 -29.59
CA GLY A 694 -22.88 1.13 -30.89
C GLY A 694 -22.37 2.56 -30.90
N ALA A 695 -22.12 3.08 -32.10
CA ALA A 695 -21.72 4.46 -32.29
C ALA A 695 -22.46 5.12 -33.46
N VAL A 696 -22.64 6.43 -33.39
CA VAL A 696 -23.19 7.26 -34.47
C VAL A 696 -22.27 8.45 -34.72
N HIS A 697 -21.79 8.59 -35.96
CA HIS A 697 -21.09 9.80 -36.40
C HIS A 697 -22.07 10.77 -37.07
N VAL A 698 -22.09 12.00 -36.58
CA VAL A 698 -22.84 13.12 -37.14
C VAL A 698 -21.82 14.08 -37.77
N PRO A 699 -21.72 14.14 -39.11
CA PRO A 699 -20.79 15.04 -39.79
C PRO A 699 -21.04 16.51 -39.44
N ALA A 700 -19.98 17.32 -39.45
CA ALA A 700 -20.10 18.75 -39.15
C ALA A 700 -21.13 19.44 -40.07
N GLY A 701 -21.95 20.32 -39.48
CA GLY A 701 -22.99 21.06 -40.21
C GLY A 701 -24.26 20.27 -40.52
N THR A 702 -24.36 19.01 -40.10
CA THR A 702 -25.61 18.23 -40.21
C THR A 702 -26.65 18.78 -39.22
N PRO A 703 -27.88 19.13 -39.66
CA PRO A 703 -28.94 19.54 -38.75
C PRO A 703 -29.31 18.41 -37.78
N VAL A 704 -29.43 18.75 -36.50
CA VAL A 704 -29.77 17.82 -35.42
C VAL A 704 -30.98 18.34 -34.63
N GLU A 705 -31.74 17.41 -34.06
CA GLU A 705 -32.79 17.69 -33.09
C GLU A 705 -32.47 16.96 -31.79
N GLU A 706 -32.90 17.56 -30.67
CA GLU A 706 -32.79 16.90 -29.36
C GLU A 706 -33.87 15.83 -29.25
N ARG A 707 -33.43 14.60 -28.93
CA ARG A 707 -34.30 13.45 -28.75
C ARG A 707 -34.40 13.08 -27.28
N VAL A 708 -35.63 12.95 -26.80
CA VAL A 708 -35.89 12.37 -25.48
C VAL A 708 -35.94 10.85 -25.63
N VAL A 709 -35.04 10.17 -24.92
CA VAL A 709 -35.00 8.70 -24.84
C VAL A 709 -35.19 8.31 -23.38
N ALA A 710 -35.97 7.27 -23.15
CA ALA A 710 -36.17 6.66 -21.84
C ALA A 710 -35.81 5.18 -21.97
N PRO A 711 -34.52 4.81 -21.84
CA PRO A 711 -34.12 3.41 -21.85
C PRO A 711 -34.81 2.64 -20.73
N ASP A 712 -35.15 1.37 -20.98
CA ASP A 712 -35.90 0.51 -20.07
C ASP A 712 -35.10 -0.77 -19.77
N TYR A 713 -34.01 -0.62 -19.01
CA TYR A 713 -33.11 -1.69 -18.57
C TYR A 713 -32.59 -1.41 -17.15
N GLU A 714 -31.99 -2.40 -16.48
CA GLU A 714 -31.39 -2.26 -15.14
C GLU A 714 -29.86 -2.07 -15.25
N PRO A 715 -29.32 -0.83 -15.16
CA PRO A 715 -27.90 -0.60 -15.36
C PRO A 715 -27.10 -1.11 -14.16
N TYR A 716 -26.05 -1.89 -14.41
CA TYR A 716 -25.20 -2.44 -13.36
C TYR A 716 -24.60 -1.34 -12.49
N GLY A 717 -24.84 -1.43 -11.17
CA GLY A 717 -24.33 -0.48 -10.21
C GLY A 717 -25.13 0.85 -10.10
N TYR A 718 -26.24 1.00 -10.84
CA TYR A 718 -27.09 2.19 -10.77
C TYR A 718 -28.56 1.84 -10.52
N ALA A 719 -29.29 2.75 -9.87
CA ALA A 719 -30.70 2.52 -9.53
C ALA A 719 -31.66 2.57 -10.74
N SER A 720 -31.25 3.20 -11.85
CA SER A 720 -32.02 3.33 -13.10
C SER A 720 -31.17 3.96 -14.21
N PRO A 721 -31.56 3.87 -15.49
CA PRO A 721 -30.87 4.55 -16.59
C PRO A 721 -30.79 6.08 -16.39
N ALA A 722 -31.82 6.68 -15.81
CA ALA A 722 -31.83 8.11 -15.45
C ALA A 722 -30.80 8.45 -14.35
N ALA A 723 -30.56 7.54 -13.40
CA ALA A 723 -29.54 7.73 -12.37
C ALA A 723 -28.12 7.64 -12.96
N LEU A 724 -27.90 6.75 -13.92
CA LEU A 724 -26.66 6.68 -14.68
C LEU A 724 -26.43 7.94 -15.52
N ASP A 725 -27.45 8.44 -16.23
CA ASP A 725 -27.33 9.68 -17.02
C ASP A 725 -27.02 10.89 -16.13
N GLU A 726 -27.68 10.98 -14.98
CA GLU A 726 -27.39 12.02 -13.99
C GLU A 726 -25.96 11.89 -13.41
N ALA A 727 -25.45 10.67 -13.22
CA ALA A 727 -24.07 10.45 -12.80
C ALA A 727 -23.07 10.92 -13.88
N LEU A 728 -23.29 10.51 -15.13
CA LEU A 728 -22.48 10.93 -16.29
C LEU A 728 -22.46 12.47 -16.42
N ARG A 729 -23.62 13.12 -16.36
CA ARG A 729 -23.70 14.60 -16.44
C ARG A 729 -23.04 15.31 -15.28
N ARG A 730 -22.99 14.71 -14.09
CA ARG A 730 -22.33 15.28 -12.91
C ARG A 730 -20.81 15.31 -13.05
N SER A 731 -20.24 14.35 -13.78
CA SER A 731 -18.80 14.32 -14.11
C SER A 731 -18.41 15.50 -15.02
N GLY A 732 -19.35 16.06 -15.78
CA GLY A 732 -19.17 17.27 -16.57
C GLY A 732 -18.60 17.02 -17.97
N ASP A 733 -17.81 17.98 -18.46
CA ASP A 733 -17.17 17.89 -19.78
C ASP A 733 -16.02 16.87 -19.75
N LEU A 734 -15.93 16.04 -20.81
CA LEU A 734 -14.84 15.08 -20.96
C LEU A 734 -13.57 15.79 -21.41
N ARG A 735 -12.48 15.58 -20.66
CA ARG A 735 -11.17 16.21 -20.90
C ARG A 735 -10.10 15.16 -21.09
N LEU A 736 -9.51 15.11 -22.29
CA LEU A 736 -8.48 14.13 -22.63
C LEU A 736 -7.18 14.81 -23.07
N VAL A 737 -6.04 14.18 -22.77
CA VAL A 737 -4.70 14.62 -23.19
C VAL A 737 -4.01 13.53 -24.01
N PRO A 738 -3.09 13.88 -24.93
CA PRO A 738 -2.26 12.89 -25.62
C PRO A 738 -1.49 12.01 -24.63
N ALA A 739 -1.49 10.72 -24.88
CA ALA A 739 -0.90 9.69 -24.04
C ALA A 739 -0.30 8.57 -24.90
N VAL A 740 0.42 7.66 -24.25
CA VAL A 740 0.90 6.40 -24.85
C VAL A 740 0.15 5.23 -24.21
N SER A 741 -0.09 4.20 -25.01
CA SER A 741 -0.61 2.92 -24.55
C SER A 741 0.35 1.80 -24.99
N LEU A 742 0.72 0.93 -24.05
CA LEU A 742 1.37 -0.36 -24.29
C LEU A 742 0.35 -1.49 -24.06
N PRO A 743 0.60 -2.70 -24.61
CA PRO A 743 -0.27 -3.84 -24.37
C PRO A 743 -0.33 -4.21 -22.88
N THR A 744 -1.53 -4.40 -22.36
CA THR A 744 -1.82 -5.00 -21.03
C THR A 744 -2.42 -6.39 -21.16
N CYS A 745 -3.19 -6.63 -22.23
CA CYS A 745 -3.73 -7.94 -22.58
C CYS A 745 -2.64 -8.89 -23.12
N SER A 746 -2.83 -10.20 -22.93
CA SER A 746 -1.96 -11.24 -23.51
C SER A 746 -1.80 -11.06 -25.03
N LEU A 747 -0.57 -11.25 -25.53
CA LEU A 747 -0.32 -11.19 -26.96
C LEU A 747 -0.82 -12.47 -27.65
N ASP A 748 -0.73 -12.51 -28.98
CA ASP A 748 -1.03 -13.76 -29.69
C ASP A 748 0.06 -14.79 -29.36
N PRO A 749 -0.21 -16.11 -29.38
CA PRO A 749 0.78 -17.12 -29.06
C PRO A 749 2.09 -17.02 -29.88
N GLU A 750 2.02 -16.55 -31.12
CA GLU A 750 3.19 -16.32 -31.98
C GLU A 750 4.02 -15.09 -31.54
N ALA A 751 3.38 -14.08 -30.94
CA ALA A 751 4.02 -12.89 -30.40
C ALA A 751 4.52 -13.09 -28.95
N ASP A 752 3.87 -13.96 -28.16
CA ASP A 752 4.36 -14.38 -26.84
C ASP A 752 5.74 -15.06 -26.95
N ASP A 753 5.99 -15.84 -28.01
CA ASP A 753 7.30 -16.46 -28.27
C ASP A 753 8.43 -15.43 -28.52
N GLU A 754 8.09 -14.23 -29.00
CA GLU A 754 9.05 -13.12 -29.21
C GLU A 754 9.28 -12.26 -27.96
N HIS A 755 8.44 -12.43 -26.92
CA HIS A 755 8.41 -11.67 -25.68
C HIS A 755 8.33 -12.58 -24.44
N PRO A 756 9.43 -13.24 -24.07
CA PRO A 756 9.46 -14.17 -22.95
C PRO A 756 9.16 -13.53 -21.58
N PHE A 757 9.20 -12.19 -21.49
CA PHE A 757 8.86 -11.42 -20.28
C PHE A 757 7.55 -10.62 -20.43
N ALA A 758 6.66 -10.99 -21.35
CA ALA A 758 5.40 -10.26 -21.61
C ALA A 758 4.56 -10.04 -20.36
N GLU A 759 4.38 -11.07 -19.52
CA GLU A 759 3.60 -10.99 -18.27
C GLU A 759 4.16 -9.92 -17.31
N THR A 760 5.48 -9.94 -17.09
CA THR A 760 6.17 -8.93 -16.26
C THR A 760 6.04 -7.53 -16.85
N LEU A 761 6.18 -7.38 -18.17
CA LEU A 761 6.04 -6.09 -18.85
C LEU A 761 4.59 -5.56 -18.79
N GLN A 762 3.58 -6.44 -18.88
CA GLN A 762 2.17 -6.08 -18.73
C GLN A 762 1.85 -5.63 -17.31
N GLU A 763 2.35 -6.35 -16.30
CA GLU A 763 2.17 -6.01 -14.89
C GLU A 763 2.77 -4.63 -14.58
N ILE A 764 4.03 -4.40 -14.97
CA ILE A 764 4.71 -3.11 -14.81
C ILE A 764 3.91 -1.99 -15.49
N TRP A 765 3.45 -2.18 -16.73
CA TRP A 765 2.68 -1.15 -17.43
C TRP A 765 1.31 -0.89 -16.79
N SER A 766 0.65 -1.93 -16.30
CA SER A 766 -0.64 -1.83 -15.61
C SER A 766 -0.50 -0.99 -14.35
N ASP A 767 0.47 -1.33 -13.49
CA ASP A 767 0.77 -0.59 -12.25
C ASP A 767 1.05 0.90 -12.51
N LEU A 768 1.75 1.20 -13.61
CA LEU A 768 2.06 2.58 -13.98
C LEU A 768 0.85 3.38 -14.48
N THR A 769 -0.21 2.71 -14.95
CA THR A 769 -1.36 3.32 -15.59
C THR A 769 -2.67 3.21 -14.82
N GLU A 770 -2.71 2.51 -13.68
CA GLU A 770 -3.87 2.48 -12.77
C GLU A 770 -4.32 3.89 -12.33
N ASP A 771 -3.42 4.86 -12.28
CA ASP A 771 -3.72 6.26 -11.95
C ASP A 771 -4.30 7.09 -13.13
N GLY A 772 -4.46 6.49 -14.32
CA GLY A 772 -4.70 7.16 -15.61
C GLY A 772 -6.12 7.68 -15.88
N GLY A 773 -7.04 7.59 -14.90
CA GLY A 773 -8.41 8.12 -14.98
C GLY A 773 -9.38 7.29 -15.85
N GLU A 774 -10.63 7.73 -15.90
CA GLU A 774 -11.76 6.88 -16.33
C GLU A 774 -11.88 6.59 -17.83
N TRP A 775 -11.20 7.32 -18.74
CA TRP A 775 -11.48 7.25 -20.18
C TRP A 775 -10.20 7.12 -21.02
N GLN A 776 -10.31 6.34 -22.12
CA GLN A 776 -9.31 6.30 -23.19
C GLN A 776 -9.96 6.25 -24.58
N VAL A 777 -9.34 6.89 -25.58
CA VAL A 777 -9.67 6.82 -27.01
C VAL A 777 -8.42 6.38 -27.78
N GLY A 778 -8.55 5.33 -28.59
CA GLY A 778 -7.43 4.68 -29.27
C GLY A 778 -6.51 3.89 -28.32
N GLY A 779 -5.31 3.55 -28.77
CA GLY A 779 -4.35 2.74 -28.01
C GLY A 779 -4.62 1.23 -28.06
N HIS A 780 -4.08 0.51 -27.07
CA HIS A 780 -4.45 -0.86 -26.72
C HIS A 780 -5.53 -0.84 -25.65
N ALA A 781 -6.39 -1.85 -25.63
CA ALA A 781 -7.39 -2.03 -24.58
C ALA A 781 -6.71 -2.43 -23.27
N ASP A 782 -7.22 -1.92 -22.15
CA ASP A 782 -6.83 -2.39 -20.83
C ASP A 782 -7.36 -3.82 -20.59
N ASP A 783 -6.58 -4.67 -19.93
CA ASP A 783 -7.05 -5.99 -19.50
C ASP A 783 -7.82 -5.86 -18.19
N PHE A 784 -9.08 -6.31 -18.18
CA PHE A 784 -9.88 -6.37 -16.97
C PHE A 784 -9.81 -7.78 -16.41
N ASP A 785 -9.16 -7.99 -15.26
CA ASP A 785 -9.10 -9.28 -14.54
C ASP A 785 -8.72 -10.50 -15.41
N GLY A 786 -7.90 -10.32 -16.44
CA GLY A 786 -7.44 -11.40 -17.33
C GLY A 786 -8.49 -11.87 -18.34
N TYR A 787 -9.50 -11.06 -18.63
CA TYR A 787 -10.45 -11.34 -19.71
C TYR A 787 -9.75 -11.21 -21.09
N GLY A 788 -8.64 -10.47 -21.21
CA GLY A 788 -7.89 -10.35 -22.45
C GLY A 788 -8.53 -9.41 -23.47
N ASP A 789 -7.95 -9.36 -24.69
CA ASP A 789 -8.17 -8.24 -25.62
C ASP A 789 -9.60 -8.21 -26.25
N PRO A 790 -10.45 -7.22 -25.92
CA PRO A 790 -11.77 -7.07 -26.50
C PRO A 790 -11.75 -6.79 -28.01
N ALA A 791 -10.71 -6.15 -28.56
CA ALA A 791 -10.60 -5.93 -29.99
C ALA A 791 -10.44 -7.26 -30.73
N ARG A 792 -9.59 -8.17 -30.22
CA ARG A 792 -9.46 -9.52 -30.77
C ARG A 792 -10.74 -10.33 -30.62
N ARG A 793 -11.36 -10.36 -29.43
CA ARG A 793 -12.60 -11.12 -29.21
C ARG A 793 -13.74 -10.68 -30.12
N SER A 794 -13.77 -9.41 -30.52
CA SER A 794 -14.79 -8.92 -31.47
C SER A 794 -14.71 -9.59 -32.84
N ALA A 795 -13.53 -10.08 -33.24
CA ALA A 795 -13.37 -10.89 -34.46
C ALA A 795 -14.04 -12.26 -34.33
N ASP A 796 -13.95 -12.91 -33.17
CA ASP A 796 -14.56 -14.23 -32.91
C ASP A 796 -16.09 -14.18 -32.91
N HIS A 797 -16.65 -13.05 -32.51
CA HIS A 797 -18.09 -12.84 -32.51
C HIS A 797 -18.67 -12.51 -33.90
N GLY A 798 -17.83 -12.18 -34.89
CA GLY A 798 -18.14 -11.78 -36.27
C GLY A 798 -18.94 -12.77 -37.12
N SER A 799 -20.10 -13.27 -36.68
CA SER A 799 -20.91 -14.21 -37.44
C SER A 799 -21.89 -13.49 -38.39
N GLY A 800 -21.45 -13.17 -39.62
CA GLY A 800 -22.36 -12.77 -40.69
C GLY A 800 -21.73 -12.07 -41.89
N GLU A 801 -21.41 -12.85 -42.93
CA GLU A 801 -20.95 -12.48 -44.29
C GLU A 801 -19.49 -12.08 -44.52
N HIS A 802 -18.70 -11.57 -43.56
CA HIS A 802 -17.28 -11.19 -43.80
C HIS A 802 -16.34 -11.78 -42.73
N ASP A 803 -15.40 -12.64 -43.15
CA ASP A 803 -14.26 -13.11 -42.35
C ASP A 803 -13.35 -11.90 -42.06
N THR A 804 -13.44 -11.32 -40.86
CA THR A 804 -12.52 -10.26 -40.42
C THR A 804 -11.46 -10.87 -39.52
N ARG A 805 -10.21 -10.41 -39.64
CA ARG A 805 -9.12 -10.97 -38.85
C ARG A 805 -8.93 -10.19 -37.55
N PRO A 806 -8.50 -10.83 -36.45
CA PRO A 806 -8.27 -10.14 -35.18
C PRO A 806 -7.36 -8.91 -35.31
N GLU A 807 -6.34 -8.94 -36.18
CA GLU A 807 -5.42 -7.82 -36.40
C GLU A 807 -6.05 -6.57 -37.05
N ASP A 808 -7.24 -6.71 -37.65
CA ASP A 808 -7.96 -5.60 -38.29
C ASP A 808 -8.77 -4.78 -37.29
N TRP A 809 -9.04 -5.33 -36.10
CA TRP A 809 -9.83 -4.70 -35.04
C TRP A 809 -8.98 -3.76 -34.18
N VAL A 810 -9.59 -2.65 -33.77
CA VAL A 810 -8.97 -1.64 -32.92
C VAL A 810 -9.93 -1.16 -31.84
N LEU A 811 -9.36 -0.73 -30.72
CA LEU A 811 -10.09 -0.01 -29.70
C LEU A 811 -10.45 1.38 -30.22
N LEU A 812 -11.75 1.68 -30.29
CA LEU A 812 -12.25 3.02 -30.57
C LEU A 812 -12.22 3.87 -29.28
N ALA A 813 -12.79 3.33 -28.20
CA ALA A 813 -12.80 3.96 -26.88
C ALA A 813 -13.02 2.92 -25.77
N GLN A 814 -12.63 3.26 -24.54
CA GLN A 814 -12.99 2.51 -23.32
C GLN A 814 -13.35 3.44 -22.16
N TRP A 815 -14.09 2.91 -21.19
CA TRP A 815 -14.56 3.63 -20.01
C TRP A 815 -14.54 2.79 -18.72
N TYR A 816 -13.78 3.25 -17.73
CA TYR A 816 -13.76 2.80 -16.32
C TYR A 816 -14.75 3.63 -15.50
N GLY A 817 -16.04 3.38 -15.63
CA GLY A 817 -17.03 4.08 -14.81
C GLY A 817 -18.29 3.29 -14.48
N VAL A 818 -18.33 2.01 -14.86
CA VAL A 818 -19.25 1.05 -14.24
C VAL A 818 -18.55 0.47 -12.99
N PRO A 819 -19.25 0.29 -11.85
CA PRO A 819 -18.62 -0.27 -10.67
C PRO A 819 -18.01 -1.63 -10.97
N MET A 820 -16.74 -1.87 -10.58
CA MET A 820 -16.05 -3.15 -10.80
C MET A 820 -16.11 -3.64 -12.26
N GLY A 821 -16.00 -2.75 -13.26
CA GLY A 821 -15.98 -3.16 -14.66
C GLY A 821 -15.48 -2.10 -15.65
N LEU A 822 -15.29 -2.54 -16.89
CA LEU A 822 -14.87 -1.73 -18.03
C LEU A 822 -15.78 -1.93 -19.24
N LEU A 823 -16.06 -0.84 -19.94
CA LEU A 823 -16.76 -0.84 -21.23
C LEU A 823 -15.79 -0.55 -22.37
N TYR A 824 -15.95 -1.27 -23.48
CA TYR A 824 -15.13 -1.14 -24.68
C TYR A 824 -15.99 -0.96 -25.92
N TRP A 825 -15.63 0.02 -26.77
CA TRP A 825 -16.12 0.15 -28.14
C TRP A 825 -15.00 -0.23 -29.09
N THR A 826 -15.25 -1.19 -29.96
CA THR A 826 -14.26 -1.70 -30.93
C THR A 826 -14.82 -1.66 -32.34
N ILE A 827 -13.93 -1.52 -33.33
CA ILE A 827 -14.29 -1.44 -34.75
C ILE A 827 -13.11 -1.89 -35.61
N THR A 828 -13.35 -2.37 -36.83
CA THR A 828 -12.27 -2.61 -37.78
C THR A 828 -11.68 -1.28 -38.30
N ARG A 829 -10.37 -1.25 -38.57
CA ARG A 829 -9.74 -0.07 -39.19
C ARG A 829 -10.36 0.28 -40.55
N GLN A 830 -10.85 -0.71 -41.30
CA GLN A 830 -11.51 -0.48 -42.58
C GLN A 830 -12.86 0.21 -42.40
N ASP A 831 -13.72 -0.32 -41.53
CA ASP A 831 -15.02 0.28 -41.24
C ASP A 831 -14.89 1.69 -40.69
N LEU A 832 -13.87 1.95 -39.87
CA LEU A 832 -13.59 3.29 -39.37
C LEU A 832 -13.23 4.27 -40.51
N ARG A 833 -12.40 3.84 -41.47
CA ARG A 833 -12.07 4.65 -42.67
C ARG A 833 -13.29 4.91 -43.54
N GLU A 834 -14.15 3.90 -43.69
CA GLU A 834 -15.39 3.97 -44.46
C GLU A 834 -16.54 4.65 -43.69
N ARG A 835 -16.32 5.01 -42.43
CA ARG A 835 -17.28 5.64 -41.51
C ARG A 835 -18.51 4.77 -41.24
N ARG A 836 -18.33 3.45 -41.24
CA ARG A 836 -19.33 2.42 -40.92
C ARG A 836 -19.45 2.21 -39.41
N PHE A 837 -19.80 3.27 -38.69
CA PHE A 837 -19.99 3.22 -37.23
C PHE A 837 -21.16 2.33 -36.80
N ASP A 838 -22.01 1.92 -37.74
CA ASP A 838 -23.03 0.88 -37.56
C ASP A 838 -22.45 -0.51 -37.27
N ARG A 839 -21.13 -0.70 -37.45
CA ARG A 839 -20.39 -1.96 -37.21
C ARG A 839 -19.60 -1.97 -35.89
N VAL A 840 -19.77 -0.97 -35.03
CA VAL A 840 -19.11 -0.96 -33.71
C VAL A 840 -19.65 -2.10 -32.84
N VAL A 841 -18.74 -2.84 -32.22
CA VAL A 841 -19.05 -3.86 -31.21
C VAL A 841 -18.78 -3.28 -29.82
N VAL A 842 -19.69 -3.53 -28.89
CA VAL A 842 -19.59 -3.06 -27.50
C VAL A 842 -19.48 -4.26 -26.57
N GLN A 843 -18.49 -4.23 -25.70
CA GLN A 843 -18.25 -5.27 -24.69
C GLN A 843 -18.16 -4.65 -23.30
N MET A 844 -18.62 -5.40 -22.30
CA MET A 844 -18.53 -5.05 -20.89
C MET A 844 -17.89 -6.21 -20.13
N TYR A 845 -16.78 -5.95 -19.46
CA TYR A 845 -16.17 -6.90 -18.53
C TYR A 845 -16.36 -6.37 -17.11
N ALA A 846 -16.91 -7.19 -16.22
CA ALA A 846 -17.18 -6.79 -14.84
C ALA A 846 -17.12 -8.00 -13.89
N ASN A 847 -16.78 -7.75 -12.62
CA ASN A 847 -16.75 -8.77 -11.58
C ASN A 847 -18.05 -8.69 -10.75
N PRO A 848 -18.95 -9.70 -10.81
CA PRO A 848 -20.30 -9.64 -10.24
C PRO A 848 -20.38 -9.48 -8.72
#